data_AF-A0A7Y2NJX8-F1
#
_entry.id   AF-A0A7Y2NJX8-F1
#
_cell.length_a   1.000
_cell.length_b   1.000
_cell.length_c   1.000
_cell.angle_alpha   90.00
_cell.angle_beta   90.00
_cell.angle_gamma   90.00
#
_symmetry.space_group_name_H-M   'P 1'
#
loop_
_entity.id
_entity.type
_entity.pdbx_description
1 polymer ?
#
loop_
_entity_poly.entity_id
_entity_poly.type
_entity_poly.pdbx_seq_one_letter_code
_entity_poly.pdbx_strand_id
1 'polypeptide(L)'
;KIIEWAKRGKGSKRSFAGQFHHVIGQPIDKVWDDWIEFENEWQTDNIESLRQNSITKPEIITEKILGSVSYPQFDKKRNKLYMAVNYPGQIPHLTALDLTEGTFEHLVDIKGAALFYVTSLVFDAENDVLFFTTDNDSWRDLNSYNLNTGKTKKLQKDFRTGDLAFNRSDESIWGIKHLHGRSSIVKIPKVDTTDMSKSYSTWTRKLTLPYGHDIFDLDISPNGKKLSAAVADLNGNQRLMLYDLEILENGEEKVDTIFNFHPSSPQSFRFSEDGKYLTGCSYYSGVSNIYQVDLETADIKVMSNAETGFFRPVIVDQDRIFVFNFSSKGFQPAYIPNKPAKKVSSFDFLGTKTIEKYPVLESWELSFPTDSDYDVDGDDVVKGKYQPGKMIEVNYGYPTFVGYKDNFGIGYHLDLSDPLQLKSIEISLAYTPKDWKNSWSDNTNPEISDIGDDEVFHLSVDADLGSFSFHGGYNEANFYDLFGPTQFSRRGLALELNYDRTLIWDSPKNLDLNIGTAMYYGLDQSPAFQQIETPGFDETFFFDFRSNLAYRNLRNSLGAVDHEKGIKASFSPGLTLSSGNVFARVYGTFDFGFQLPVNHASLWFRNASGLSFNKEFNPFTRFGFASFGNNYVDFRPFRRYRTPFSFPGLPFDADLNIISKSFSKHTAELVLPPIRFRKLGTFNFFANWIQPTIFSSILFFEDPVFNDGKFLDLGAQVDTRFVLFSLLPSTLSVGYAKAWDLNNRNSYDEFMISLKLLK
;
A
#
# COMPACT_ATOMS: atom_id res chain seq x y z
N LYS A 1 4.08 22.13 -29.45
CA LYS A 1 4.10 20.65 -29.54
C LYS A 1 3.66 19.99 -28.23
N ILE A 2 4.32 20.22 -27.08
CA ILE A 2 3.92 19.61 -25.79
C ILE A 2 2.45 19.93 -25.43
N ILE A 3 2.05 21.21 -25.51
CA ILE A 3 0.65 21.63 -25.29
C ILE A 3 -0.33 20.90 -26.23
N GLU A 4 0.01 20.76 -27.51
CA GLU A 4 -0.84 20.07 -28.51
C GLU A 4 -0.94 18.56 -28.28
N TRP A 5 0.11 17.94 -27.71
CA TRP A 5 0.06 16.55 -27.28
C TRP A 5 -0.89 16.37 -26.09
N ALA A 6 -0.86 17.29 -25.11
CA ALA A 6 -1.66 17.22 -23.89
C ALA A 6 -3.13 17.64 -24.07
N LYS A 7 -3.41 18.70 -24.84
CA LYS A 7 -4.76 19.31 -24.97
C LYS A 7 -5.78 18.41 -25.68
N ARG A 8 -5.33 17.43 -26.48
CA ARG A 8 -6.15 16.46 -27.22
C ARG A 8 -7.38 17.05 -27.94
N GLY A 9 -7.17 18.07 -28.78
CA GLY A 9 -8.24 18.71 -29.58
C GLY A 9 -8.74 17.88 -30.77
N LYS A 10 -9.60 18.48 -31.61
CA LYS A 10 -10.13 17.86 -32.84
C LYS A 10 -8.99 17.39 -33.76
N GLY A 11 -9.04 16.14 -34.21
CA GLY A 11 -7.99 15.51 -35.04
C GLY A 11 -6.96 14.68 -34.24
N SER A 12 -7.06 14.67 -32.91
CA SER A 12 -6.19 13.86 -32.07
C SER A 12 -6.35 12.36 -32.33
N LYS A 13 -5.26 11.61 -32.15
CA LYS A 13 -5.27 10.16 -32.21
C LYS A 13 -5.87 9.55 -30.94
N ARG A 14 -6.43 8.34 -31.10
CA ARG A 14 -7.11 7.61 -30.02
C ARG A 14 -6.15 7.24 -28.88
N SER A 15 -4.95 6.74 -29.20
CA SER A 15 -3.95 6.35 -28.21
C SER A 15 -2.99 7.50 -27.86
N PHE A 16 -2.53 7.53 -26.61
CA PHE A 16 -1.54 8.49 -26.11
C PHE A 16 -0.24 8.47 -26.93
N ALA A 17 0.32 7.28 -27.15
CA ALA A 17 1.53 7.10 -27.97
C ALA A 17 1.29 7.49 -29.44
N GLY A 18 0.10 7.20 -29.98
CA GLY A 18 -0.27 7.62 -31.33
C GLY A 18 -0.37 9.14 -31.46
N GLN A 19 -0.89 9.82 -30.45
CA GLN A 19 -0.95 11.29 -30.42
C GLN A 19 0.45 11.90 -30.27
N PHE A 20 1.30 11.31 -29.42
CA PHE A 20 2.70 11.72 -29.31
C PHE A 20 3.39 11.64 -30.66
N HIS A 21 3.30 10.49 -31.35
CA HIS A 21 3.91 10.32 -32.66
C HIS A 21 3.36 11.33 -33.70
N HIS A 22 2.06 11.58 -33.68
CA HIS A 22 1.42 12.55 -34.57
C HIS A 22 1.95 13.99 -34.39
N VAL A 23 2.18 14.43 -33.14
CA VAL A 23 2.58 15.81 -32.82
C VAL A 23 4.10 16.00 -32.85
N ILE A 24 4.85 15.01 -32.36
CA ILE A 24 6.31 15.08 -32.21
C ILE A 24 7.01 14.62 -33.50
N GLY A 25 6.45 13.63 -34.20
CA GLY A 25 7.00 13.03 -35.42
C GLY A 25 7.86 11.79 -35.18
N GLN A 26 7.99 11.35 -33.92
CA GLN A 26 8.81 10.19 -33.53
C GLN A 26 8.05 9.30 -32.53
N PRO A 27 8.30 7.98 -32.52
CA PRO A 27 7.76 7.09 -31.49
C PRO A 27 8.23 7.51 -30.09
N ILE A 28 7.35 7.39 -29.08
CA ILE A 28 7.64 7.84 -27.71
C ILE A 28 8.74 7.02 -27.04
N ASP A 29 8.81 5.73 -27.32
CA ASP A 29 9.85 4.80 -26.87
C ASP A 29 11.22 5.21 -27.39
N LYS A 30 11.31 5.60 -28.67
CA LYS A 30 12.56 6.13 -29.23
C LYS A 30 12.98 7.44 -28.56
N VAL A 31 12.07 8.41 -28.43
CA VAL A 31 12.40 9.69 -27.79
C VAL A 31 12.79 9.50 -26.32
N TRP A 32 12.21 8.51 -25.64
CA TRP A 32 12.58 8.15 -24.29
C TRP A 32 13.99 7.55 -24.21
N ASP A 33 14.36 6.65 -25.13
CA ASP A 33 15.72 6.11 -25.19
C ASP A 33 16.75 7.20 -25.58
N ASP A 34 16.43 8.08 -26.53
CA ASP A 34 17.25 9.25 -26.88
C ASP A 34 17.44 10.18 -25.66
N TRP A 35 16.39 10.37 -24.86
CA TRP A 35 16.46 11.16 -23.62
C TRP A 35 17.34 10.51 -22.56
N ILE A 36 17.30 9.17 -22.42
CA ILE A 36 18.18 8.43 -21.49
C ILE A 36 19.65 8.59 -21.90
N GLU A 37 19.96 8.49 -23.20
CA GLU A 37 21.33 8.69 -23.70
C GLU A 37 21.82 10.11 -23.40
N PHE A 38 21.02 11.12 -23.75
CA PHE A 38 21.30 12.52 -23.41
C PHE A 38 21.48 12.74 -21.90
N GLU A 39 20.62 12.16 -21.06
CA GLU A 39 20.71 12.30 -19.62
C GLU A 39 22.01 11.68 -19.08
N ASN A 40 22.43 10.52 -19.58
CA ASN A 40 23.69 9.90 -19.17
C ASN A 40 24.90 10.78 -19.51
N GLU A 41 24.93 11.38 -20.71
CA GLU A 41 25.97 12.34 -21.10
C GLU A 41 25.94 13.57 -20.19
N TRP A 42 24.76 14.18 -20.01
CA TRP A 42 24.57 15.36 -19.15
C TRP A 42 25.04 15.15 -17.71
N GLN A 43 24.69 14.00 -17.12
CA GLN A 43 25.11 13.67 -15.75
C GLN A 43 26.60 13.36 -15.67
N THR A 44 27.19 12.77 -16.71
CA THR A 44 28.64 12.52 -16.77
C THR A 44 29.41 13.84 -16.76
N ASP A 45 29.01 14.80 -17.61
CA ASP A 45 29.61 16.14 -17.65
C ASP A 45 29.51 16.86 -16.31
N ASN A 46 28.35 16.74 -15.63
CA ASN A 46 28.16 17.27 -14.29
C ASN A 46 29.10 16.63 -13.26
N ILE A 47 29.29 15.30 -13.30
CA ILE A 47 30.23 14.61 -12.41
C ILE A 47 31.67 15.08 -12.67
N GLU A 48 32.06 15.28 -13.93
CA GLU A 48 33.37 15.83 -14.27
C GLU A 48 33.56 17.27 -13.75
N SER A 49 32.52 18.11 -13.85
CA SER A 49 32.50 19.45 -13.26
C SER A 49 32.71 19.41 -11.74
N LEU A 50 32.02 18.51 -11.04
CA LEU A 50 32.18 18.34 -9.59
C LEU A 50 33.63 18.01 -9.20
N ARG A 51 34.34 17.23 -10.02
CA ARG A 51 35.73 16.78 -9.81
C ARG A 51 36.78 17.85 -10.10
N GLN A 52 36.41 19.03 -10.62
CA GLN A 52 37.35 20.14 -10.82
C GLN A 52 37.94 20.66 -9.50
N ASN A 53 37.21 20.54 -8.39
CA ASN A 53 37.73 20.74 -7.04
C ASN A 53 37.89 19.39 -6.33
N SER A 54 38.76 19.34 -5.31
CA SER A 54 38.99 18.11 -4.55
C SER A 54 37.70 17.62 -3.89
N ILE A 55 37.31 16.37 -4.16
CA ILE A 55 36.16 15.70 -3.54
C ILE A 55 36.49 15.31 -2.10
N THR A 56 35.56 15.54 -1.18
CA THR A 56 35.64 15.02 0.19
C THR A 56 35.42 13.51 0.17
N LYS A 57 36.48 12.75 0.44
CA LYS A 57 36.43 11.28 0.42
C LYS A 57 35.75 10.74 1.70
N PRO A 58 34.68 9.94 1.59
CA PRO A 58 34.08 9.28 2.74
C PRO A 58 34.91 8.06 3.16
N GLU A 59 35.04 7.86 4.48
CA GLU A 59 35.54 6.63 5.09
C GLU A 59 34.34 5.76 5.47
N ILE A 60 34.13 4.67 4.73
CA ILE A 60 32.96 3.80 4.90
C ILE A 60 33.05 3.05 6.23
N ILE A 61 31.99 3.12 7.03
CA ILE A 61 31.89 2.39 8.31
C ILE A 61 31.48 0.93 8.04
N THR A 62 30.63 0.72 7.04
CA THR A 62 30.06 -0.60 6.71
C THR A 62 29.67 -0.67 5.23
N GLU A 63 29.86 -1.84 4.62
CA GLU A 63 29.43 -2.11 3.24
C GLU A 63 27.90 -2.23 3.11
N LYS A 64 27.18 -2.29 4.23
CA LYS A 64 25.71 -2.39 4.24
C LYS A 64 25.07 -1.07 3.84
N ILE A 65 24.24 -1.11 2.79
CA ILE A 65 23.42 0.01 2.33
C ILE A 65 22.02 -0.09 2.95
N LEU A 66 21.53 1.01 3.53
CA LEU A 66 20.39 1.05 4.44
C LEU A 66 19.03 1.36 3.79
N GLY A 67 19.01 1.63 2.48
CA GLY A 67 17.82 2.17 1.83
C GLY A 67 17.55 3.59 2.32
N SER A 68 16.31 3.86 2.74
CA SER A 68 15.94 5.11 3.42
C SER A 68 16.18 4.99 4.92
N VAL A 69 16.56 6.10 5.56
CA VAL A 69 16.84 6.14 7.01
C VAL A 69 16.00 7.22 7.70
N SER A 70 16.01 7.33 9.03
CA SER A 70 15.56 8.54 9.75
C SER A 70 16.73 9.49 10.04
N TYR A 71 16.45 10.59 10.74
CA TYR A 71 17.50 11.34 11.41
C TYR A 71 18.15 10.46 12.49
N PRO A 72 19.50 10.31 12.49
CA PRO A 72 20.20 9.50 13.45
C PRO A 72 20.38 10.26 14.78
N GLN A 73 20.36 9.54 15.89
CA GLN A 73 20.56 10.05 17.24
C GLN A 73 21.83 9.43 17.84
N PHE A 74 22.78 10.25 18.27
CA PHE A 74 24.07 9.77 18.77
C PHE A 74 24.08 9.50 20.27
N ASP A 75 24.36 8.26 20.63
CA ASP A 75 24.69 7.85 21.99
C ASP A 75 26.21 7.80 22.15
N LYS A 76 26.76 8.89 22.67
CA LYS A 76 28.18 9.04 22.98
C LYS A 76 28.67 8.07 24.06
N LYS A 77 27.81 7.67 25.01
CA LYS A 77 28.16 6.76 26.11
C LYS A 77 28.44 5.36 25.59
N ARG A 78 27.66 4.91 24.58
CA ARG A 78 27.79 3.57 23.98
C ARG A 78 28.51 3.56 22.64
N ASN A 79 28.87 4.73 22.11
CA ASN A 79 29.39 4.94 20.76
C ASN A 79 28.48 4.32 19.67
N LYS A 80 27.16 4.57 19.79
CA LYS A 80 26.13 4.03 18.89
C LYS A 80 25.31 5.14 18.25
N LEU A 81 24.82 4.89 17.04
CA LEU A 81 23.77 5.71 16.41
C LEU A 81 22.45 4.96 16.40
N TYR A 82 21.41 5.58 16.94
CA TYR A 82 20.04 5.09 16.81
C TYR A 82 19.37 5.74 15.61
N MET A 83 18.76 4.92 14.75
CA MET A 83 18.05 5.40 13.56
C MET A 83 16.94 4.42 13.19
N ALA A 84 16.02 4.84 12.34
CA ALA A 84 15.17 3.93 11.61
C ALA A 84 15.72 3.65 10.23
N VAL A 85 15.40 2.47 9.70
CA VAL A 85 15.83 2.01 8.38
C VAL A 85 14.65 1.38 7.64
N ASN A 86 14.59 1.59 6.32
CA ASN A 86 13.62 1.02 5.42
C ASN A 86 14.34 0.42 4.21
N TYR A 87 14.67 -0.88 4.32
CA TYR A 87 15.32 -1.63 3.25
C TYR A 87 14.29 -2.15 2.24
N PRO A 88 14.64 -2.18 0.95
CA PRO A 88 13.95 -3.06 0.01
C PRO A 88 13.97 -4.51 0.52
N GLY A 89 12.79 -5.13 0.65
CA GLY A 89 12.69 -6.53 1.04
C GLY A 89 12.74 -6.84 2.53
N GLN A 90 12.81 -5.83 3.42
CA GLN A 90 12.70 -6.04 4.87
C GLN A 90 11.69 -5.08 5.50
N ILE A 91 11.12 -5.48 6.62
CA ILE A 91 10.16 -4.64 7.34
C ILE A 91 10.89 -3.45 7.98
N PRO A 92 10.38 -2.21 7.85
CA PRO A 92 10.98 -1.03 8.46
C PRO A 92 11.10 -1.18 9.98
N HIS A 93 12.22 -0.73 10.56
CA HIS A 93 12.50 -0.89 11.99
C HIS A 93 13.46 0.17 12.51
N LEU A 94 13.44 0.38 13.84
CA LEU A 94 14.51 1.03 14.58
C LEU A 94 15.71 0.09 14.68
N THR A 95 16.90 0.65 14.51
CA THR A 95 18.17 -0.07 14.60
C THR A 95 19.20 0.76 15.36
N ALA A 96 20.17 0.08 15.98
CA ALA A 96 21.38 0.69 16.50
C ALA A 96 22.58 0.29 15.64
N LEU A 97 23.33 1.27 15.16
CA LEU A 97 24.63 1.08 14.51
C LEU A 97 25.74 1.23 15.56
N ASP A 98 26.55 0.21 15.72
CA ASP A 98 27.82 0.31 16.46
C ASP A 98 28.86 1.00 15.58
N LEU A 99 29.37 2.15 16.03
CA LEU A 99 30.33 2.95 15.26
C LEU A 99 31.75 2.36 15.27
N THR A 100 32.04 1.41 16.15
CA THR A 100 33.33 0.74 16.25
C THR A 100 33.37 -0.49 15.35
N GLU A 101 32.31 -1.31 15.41
CA GLU A 101 32.25 -2.58 14.69
C GLU A 101 31.55 -2.48 13.31
N GLY A 102 30.77 -1.42 13.08
CA GLY A 102 29.95 -1.28 11.86
C GLY A 102 28.78 -2.28 11.79
N THR A 103 28.38 -2.84 12.94
CA THR A 103 27.32 -3.84 13.08
C THR A 103 25.98 -3.19 13.42
N PHE A 104 24.88 -3.85 13.04
CA PHE A 104 23.52 -3.37 13.26
C PHE A 104 22.74 -4.29 14.19
N GLU A 105 22.07 -3.69 15.16
CA GLU A 105 21.12 -4.35 16.06
C GLU A 105 19.70 -3.94 15.68
N HIS A 106 18.79 -4.90 15.48
CA HIS A 106 17.37 -4.62 15.27
C HIS A 106 16.71 -4.37 16.63
N LEU A 107 16.02 -3.23 16.79
CA LEU A 107 15.36 -2.86 18.05
C LEU A 107 13.86 -3.16 18.01
N VAL A 108 13.11 -2.52 17.11
CA VAL A 108 11.65 -2.70 16.99
C VAL A 108 11.15 -2.33 15.60
N ASP A 109 10.19 -3.08 15.08
CA ASP A 109 9.47 -2.75 13.84
C ASP A 109 8.75 -1.40 13.92
N ILE A 110 8.74 -0.67 12.81
CA ILE A 110 7.97 0.57 12.65
C ILE A 110 6.73 0.28 11.82
N LYS A 111 5.56 0.53 12.42
CA LYS A 111 4.27 0.50 11.72
C LYS A 111 4.08 1.80 10.92
N GLY A 112 3.66 1.70 9.67
CA GLY A 112 3.36 2.87 8.83
C GLY A 112 4.58 3.79 8.65
N ALA A 113 5.73 3.22 8.27
CA ALA A 113 6.93 4.01 8.00
C ALA A 113 6.76 4.84 6.72
N ALA A 114 7.27 6.08 6.74
CA ALA A 114 7.34 6.91 5.55
C ALA A 114 8.45 6.43 4.60
N LEU A 115 8.30 6.69 3.30
CA LEU A 115 9.26 6.20 2.31
C LEU A 115 10.68 6.76 2.52
N PHE A 116 10.83 8.06 2.80
CA PHE A 116 12.15 8.74 2.78
C PHE A 116 12.76 9.02 4.15
N TYR A 117 11.94 9.38 5.15
CA TYR A 117 12.42 9.66 6.50
C TYR A 117 12.11 8.55 7.50
N VAL A 118 11.33 7.54 7.10
CA VAL A 118 10.95 6.35 7.89
C VAL A 118 10.10 6.68 9.13
N THR A 119 10.64 7.44 10.08
CA THR A 119 9.99 7.94 11.30
C THR A 119 10.64 9.25 11.74
N SER A 120 9.90 10.07 12.49
CA SER A 120 10.55 11.08 13.35
C SER A 120 11.14 10.36 14.56
N LEU A 121 12.38 10.68 14.95
CA LEU A 121 13.10 9.98 16.02
C LEU A 121 13.89 10.99 16.86
N VAL A 122 13.74 10.93 18.17
CA VAL A 122 14.56 11.67 19.15
C VAL A 122 15.00 10.78 20.30
N PHE A 123 16.08 11.16 20.97
CA PHE A 123 16.72 10.37 22.01
C PHE A 123 16.85 11.16 23.31
N ASP A 124 16.36 10.56 24.38
CA ASP A 124 16.63 10.95 25.76
C ASP A 124 17.77 10.07 26.31
N ALA A 125 18.96 10.66 26.32
CA ALA A 125 20.18 9.98 26.74
C ALA A 125 20.27 9.73 28.26
N GLU A 126 19.56 10.51 29.07
CA GLU A 126 19.60 10.38 30.52
C GLU A 126 18.77 9.17 30.98
N ASN A 127 17.59 8.99 30.36
CA ASN A 127 16.67 7.92 30.72
C ASN A 127 16.75 6.68 29.82
N ASP A 128 17.64 6.68 28.82
CA ASP A 128 17.81 5.62 27.83
C ASP A 128 16.49 5.30 27.07
N VAL A 129 15.82 6.36 26.59
CA VAL A 129 14.54 6.26 25.88
C VAL A 129 14.62 6.88 24.49
N LEU A 130 14.16 6.14 23.48
CA LEU A 130 13.89 6.66 22.15
C LEU A 130 12.41 7.02 22.02
N PHE A 131 12.10 8.19 21.47
CA PHE A 131 10.74 8.56 21.08
C PHE A 131 10.64 8.57 19.57
N PHE A 132 9.58 7.96 19.04
CA PHE A 132 9.41 7.81 17.60
C PHE A 132 7.94 7.80 17.17
N THR A 133 7.71 8.08 15.89
CA THR A 133 6.37 8.13 15.31
C THR A 133 6.04 6.86 14.52
N THR A 134 4.80 6.41 14.60
CA THR A 134 4.24 5.42 13.66
C THR A 134 3.13 6.07 12.83
N ASP A 135 2.69 5.41 11.75
CA ASP A 135 1.63 5.93 10.88
C ASP A 135 2.00 7.27 10.22
N ASN A 136 3.25 7.35 9.76
CA ASN A 136 3.93 8.55 9.30
C ASN A 136 3.29 9.21 8.07
N ASP A 137 2.59 8.43 7.24
CA ASP A 137 1.82 8.91 6.08
C ASP A 137 0.30 9.02 6.36
N SER A 138 -0.12 8.90 7.62
CA SER A 138 -1.51 8.96 8.06
C SER A 138 -1.63 9.76 9.36
N TRP A 139 -2.47 9.31 10.31
CA TRP A 139 -2.65 9.95 11.60
C TRP A 139 -1.56 9.50 12.56
N ARG A 140 -0.42 10.19 12.52
CA ARG A 140 0.80 9.79 13.25
C ARG A 140 0.54 9.57 14.74
N ASP A 141 1.00 8.44 15.26
CA ASP A 141 1.09 8.18 16.70
C ASP A 141 2.46 8.61 17.25
N LEU A 142 2.53 8.89 18.55
CA LEU A 142 3.79 9.02 19.29
C LEU A 142 4.02 7.78 20.17
N ASN A 143 5.22 7.23 20.10
CA ASN A 143 5.63 6.03 20.85
C ASN A 143 6.97 6.28 21.58
N SER A 144 7.23 5.48 22.61
CA SER A 144 8.55 5.35 23.23
C SER A 144 9.07 3.92 23.16
N TYR A 145 10.39 3.79 23.12
CA TYR A 145 11.14 2.54 23.22
C TYR A 145 12.21 2.68 24.30
N ASN A 146 12.14 1.83 25.32
CA ASN A 146 13.10 1.82 26.41
C ASN A 146 14.28 0.89 26.07
N LEU A 147 15.48 1.47 25.93
CA LEU A 147 16.68 0.73 25.50
C LEU A 147 17.12 -0.34 26.51
N ASN A 148 16.79 -0.16 27.80
CA ASN A 148 17.18 -1.10 28.85
C ASN A 148 16.27 -2.34 28.92
N THR A 149 15.00 -2.21 28.53
CA THR A 149 13.99 -3.30 28.66
C THR A 149 13.51 -3.85 27.32
N GLY A 150 13.79 -3.18 26.20
CA GLY A 150 13.27 -3.53 24.87
C GLY A 150 11.76 -3.33 24.72
N LYS A 151 11.10 -2.65 25.66
CA LYS A 151 9.64 -2.46 25.65
C LYS A 151 9.26 -1.19 24.89
N THR A 152 8.24 -1.32 24.05
CA THR A 152 7.60 -0.20 23.34
C THR A 152 6.30 0.19 24.02
N LYS A 153 5.99 1.49 24.04
CA LYS A 153 4.72 2.01 24.53
C LYS A 153 4.18 3.11 23.60
N LYS A 154 2.88 3.06 23.29
CA LYS A 154 2.16 4.16 22.66
C LYS A 154 1.86 5.24 23.70
N LEU A 155 2.27 6.48 23.42
CA LEU A 155 2.10 7.63 24.31
C LEU A 155 0.89 8.47 23.89
N GLN A 156 0.75 8.74 22.58
CA GLN A 156 -0.40 9.44 22.03
C GLN A 156 -0.84 8.78 20.72
N LYS A 157 -2.16 8.61 20.57
CA LYS A 157 -2.76 8.06 19.36
C LYS A 157 -3.27 9.18 18.46
N ASP A 158 -3.13 9.03 17.14
CA ASP A 158 -3.65 9.94 16.12
C ASP A 158 -3.22 11.40 16.35
N PHE A 159 -2.00 11.56 16.87
CA PHE A 159 -1.43 12.83 17.31
C PHE A 159 -1.08 13.74 16.13
N ARG A 160 -0.82 13.21 14.93
CA ARG A 160 -0.53 13.98 13.69
C ARG A 160 0.65 14.95 13.80
N THR A 161 1.63 14.59 14.64
CA THR A 161 2.84 15.38 14.88
C THR A 161 4.06 14.57 14.47
N GLY A 162 4.98 15.20 13.75
CA GLY A 162 6.29 14.65 13.36
C GLY A 162 7.39 15.67 13.64
N ASP A 163 8.55 15.52 12.98
CA ASP A 163 9.72 16.40 13.09
C ASP A 163 10.07 16.71 14.55
N LEU A 164 10.26 15.63 15.32
CA LEU A 164 10.44 15.74 16.76
C LEU A 164 11.80 16.34 17.13
N ALA A 165 11.85 17.11 18.21
CA ALA A 165 13.06 17.57 18.89
C ALA A 165 12.92 17.32 20.40
N PHE A 166 13.98 16.88 21.06
CA PHE A 166 13.98 16.67 22.52
C PHE A 166 14.66 17.84 23.22
N ASN A 167 13.98 18.44 24.20
CA ASN A 167 14.54 19.49 25.03
C ASN A 167 15.17 18.88 26.28
N ARG A 168 16.50 18.92 26.37
CA ARG A 168 17.25 18.38 27.52
C ARG A 168 17.03 19.19 28.81
N SER A 169 16.62 20.45 28.73
CA SER A 169 16.51 21.32 29.91
C SER A 169 15.29 21.02 30.78
N ASP A 170 14.18 20.57 30.17
CA ASP A 170 12.92 20.26 30.86
C ASP A 170 12.32 18.91 30.47
N GLU A 171 13.10 18.09 29.75
CA GLU A 171 12.74 16.75 29.26
C GLU A 171 11.47 16.72 28.40
N SER A 172 11.06 17.85 27.81
CA SER A 172 9.90 17.92 26.91
C SER A 172 10.26 17.51 25.48
N ILE A 173 9.25 17.06 24.72
CA ILE A 173 9.37 16.83 23.29
C ILE A 173 8.67 17.98 22.56
N TRP A 174 9.29 18.50 21.52
CA TRP A 174 8.69 19.45 20.59
C TRP A 174 8.50 18.79 19.23
N GLY A 175 7.55 19.28 18.44
CA GLY A 175 7.28 18.71 17.13
C GLY A 175 6.39 19.59 16.27
N ILE A 176 6.20 19.19 15.01
CA ILE A 176 5.33 19.86 14.05
C ILE A 176 4.03 19.08 13.85
N LYS A 177 2.94 19.70 14.28
CA LYS A 177 1.59 19.17 14.11
C LYS A 177 0.97 19.73 12.85
N HIS A 178 0.39 18.84 12.03
CA HIS A 178 -0.29 19.21 10.79
C HIS A 178 -1.82 19.08 10.96
N LEU A 179 -2.54 20.19 10.84
CA LEU A 179 -3.99 20.25 10.98
C LEU A 179 -4.60 21.35 10.09
N HIS A 180 -5.73 21.05 9.43
CA HIS A 180 -6.44 21.99 8.54
C HIS A 180 -5.55 22.63 7.45
N GLY A 181 -4.58 21.87 6.92
CA GLY A 181 -3.64 22.37 5.91
C GLY A 181 -2.61 23.37 6.43
N ARG A 182 -2.40 23.45 7.75
CA ARG A 182 -1.40 24.33 8.39
C ARG A 182 -0.48 23.55 9.32
N SER A 183 0.74 24.05 9.45
CA SER A 183 1.78 23.51 10.32
C SER A 183 1.86 24.31 11.62
N SER A 184 2.02 23.62 12.74
CA SER A 184 2.10 24.23 14.08
C SER A 184 3.20 23.62 14.92
N ILE A 185 3.99 24.48 15.57
CA ILE A 185 4.94 24.07 16.60
C ILE A 185 4.13 23.70 17.86
N VAL A 186 4.36 22.51 18.39
CA VAL A 186 3.73 22.01 19.61
C VAL A 186 4.78 21.53 20.61
N LYS A 187 4.47 21.69 21.90
CA LYS A 187 5.25 21.14 23.03
C LYS A 187 4.47 20.01 23.70
N ILE A 188 5.16 18.93 24.01
CA ILE A 188 4.67 17.72 24.68
C ILE A 188 5.44 17.60 26.00
N PRO A 189 4.86 18.06 27.12
CA PRO A 189 5.56 18.09 28.40
C PRO A 189 5.67 16.70 29.06
N LYS A 190 6.71 16.52 29.87
CA LYS A 190 6.83 15.43 30.85
C LYS A 190 6.02 15.78 32.11
N VAL A 191 4.69 15.56 32.06
CA VAL A 191 3.77 16.04 33.10
C VAL A 191 3.83 15.25 34.41
N ASP A 192 4.15 13.95 34.37
CA ASP A 192 4.11 13.09 35.55
C ASP A 192 5.44 12.34 35.74
N THR A 193 6.27 12.85 36.64
CA THR A 193 7.58 12.25 36.99
C THR A 193 7.45 11.02 37.89
N THR A 194 6.25 10.74 38.42
CA THR A 194 5.99 9.60 39.33
C THR A 194 5.33 8.42 38.62
N ASP A 195 4.46 8.69 37.65
CA ASP A 195 3.89 7.72 36.73
C ASP A 195 4.31 8.05 35.30
N MET A 196 5.43 7.45 34.88
CA MET A 196 5.89 7.48 33.48
C MET A 196 4.80 7.06 32.49
N SER A 197 3.72 6.42 32.97
CA SER A 197 2.61 6.03 32.12
C SER A 197 1.76 7.20 31.61
N LYS A 198 1.76 8.33 32.32
CA LYS A 198 1.06 9.57 31.98
C LYS A 198 1.99 10.69 31.49
N SER A 199 3.30 10.53 31.62
CA SER A 199 4.28 11.39 30.96
C SER A 199 4.07 11.42 29.44
N TYR A 200 4.15 12.62 28.84
CA TYR A 200 3.93 12.87 27.40
C TYR A 200 2.52 12.57 26.86
N SER A 201 1.50 12.56 27.71
CA SER A 201 0.11 12.31 27.30
C SER A 201 -0.66 13.54 26.81
N THR A 202 -0.12 14.74 27.01
CA THR A 202 -0.73 16.01 26.61
C THR A 202 0.20 16.82 25.70
N TRP A 203 -0.33 17.86 25.07
CA TRP A 203 0.47 18.80 24.29
C TRP A 203 -0.15 20.20 24.31
N THR A 204 0.66 21.20 24.02
CA THR A 204 0.23 22.60 23.88
C THR A 204 0.74 23.17 22.57
N ARG A 205 -0.10 23.97 21.90
CA ARG A 205 0.27 24.69 20.68
C ARG A 205 1.05 25.95 21.03
N LYS A 206 2.17 26.19 20.36
CA LYS A 206 3.01 27.38 20.58
C LYS A 206 2.90 28.38 19.45
N LEU A 207 2.99 27.91 18.20
CA LEU A 207 2.88 28.75 17.02
C LEU A 207 2.13 28.01 15.91
N THR A 208 1.32 28.72 15.14
CA THR A 208 0.71 28.22 13.90
C THR A 208 1.16 29.12 12.76
N LEU A 209 1.79 28.52 11.75
CA LEU A 209 2.24 29.29 10.60
C LEU A 209 1.04 29.72 9.74
N PRO A 210 1.14 30.89 9.08
CA PRO A 210 0.14 31.31 8.11
C PRO A 210 0.06 30.32 6.94
N TYR A 211 -1.05 30.37 6.20
CA TYR A 211 -1.21 29.55 4.99
C TYR A 211 -0.06 29.82 4.00
N GLY A 212 0.40 28.75 3.35
CA GLY A 212 1.49 28.85 2.38
C GLY A 212 2.90 28.85 2.97
N HIS A 213 3.01 28.75 4.30
CA HIS A 213 4.27 28.49 4.98
C HIS A 213 4.26 27.12 5.62
N ASP A 214 5.39 26.43 5.54
CA ASP A 214 5.60 25.14 6.19
C ASP A 214 6.92 25.14 6.98
N ILE A 215 6.96 24.37 8.07
CA ILE A 215 8.08 24.31 9.00
C ILE A 215 8.47 22.86 9.27
N PHE A 216 9.77 22.57 9.30
CA PHE A 216 10.30 21.21 9.46
C PHE A 216 11.72 21.22 10.03
N ASP A 217 12.29 20.04 10.27
CA ASP A 217 13.68 19.87 10.74
C ASP A 217 14.01 20.64 12.04
N LEU A 218 13.17 20.44 13.07
CA LEU A 218 13.35 21.07 14.37
C LEU A 218 14.57 20.52 15.12
N ASP A 219 15.30 21.40 15.80
CA ASP A 219 16.25 21.03 16.85
C ASP A 219 16.22 22.06 17.99
N ILE A 220 16.65 21.65 19.19
CA ILE A 220 16.66 22.52 20.37
C ILE A 220 18.09 22.62 20.90
N SER A 221 18.52 23.86 21.16
CA SER A 221 19.84 24.15 21.71
C SER A 221 20.07 23.42 23.05
N PRO A 222 21.32 23.04 23.39
CA PRO A 222 21.62 22.30 24.62
C PRO A 222 21.15 22.96 25.93
N ASN A 223 21.05 24.30 25.95
CA ASN A 223 20.57 25.07 27.09
C ASN A 223 19.03 25.25 27.13
N GLY A 224 18.32 24.74 26.11
CA GLY A 224 16.86 24.80 26.00
C GLY A 224 16.28 26.19 25.75
N LYS A 225 17.07 27.16 25.25
CA LYS A 225 16.61 28.55 25.03
C LYS A 225 16.27 28.87 23.58
N LYS A 226 16.86 28.16 22.62
CA LYS A 226 16.69 28.37 21.18
C LYS A 226 16.22 27.11 20.47
N LEU A 227 15.38 27.29 19.43
CA LEU A 227 14.91 26.25 18.53
C LEU A 227 15.30 26.66 17.12
N SER A 228 15.97 25.77 16.40
CA SER A 228 16.23 25.92 14.97
C SER A 228 15.15 25.21 14.18
N ALA A 229 14.79 25.76 13.03
CA ALA A 229 13.88 25.11 12.10
C ALA A 229 14.14 25.55 10.66
N ALA A 230 13.81 24.69 9.71
CA ALA A 230 13.68 25.06 8.31
C ALA A 230 12.26 25.55 8.03
N VAL A 231 12.11 26.64 7.27
CA VAL A 231 10.82 27.22 6.88
C VAL A 231 10.77 27.43 5.38
N ALA A 232 9.73 26.90 4.75
CA ALA A 232 9.39 27.09 3.35
C ALA A 232 8.29 28.16 3.18
N ASP A 233 8.33 28.92 2.09
CA ASP A 233 7.25 29.84 1.68
C ASP A 233 6.64 29.47 0.31
N LEU A 234 5.54 30.14 -0.05
CA LEU A 234 4.79 29.91 -1.30
C LEU A 234 5.64 30.08 -2.56
N ASN A 235 6.67 30.94 -2.52
CA ASN A 235 7.57 31.17 -3.65
C ASN A 235 8.68 30.11 -3.72
N GLY A 236 8.61 29.07 -2.88
CA GLY A 236 9.59 28.01 -2.81
C GLY A 236 10.87 28.39 -2.09
N ASN A 237 10.98 29.57 -1.46
CA ASN A 237 12.19 29.90 -0.69
C ASN A 237 12.23 29.07 0.59
N GLN A 238 13.44 28.65 0.94
CA GLN A 238 13.75 27.79 2.07
C GLN A 238 14.74 28.53 2.98
N ARG A 239 14.39 28.69 4.25
CA ARG A 239 15.18 29.49 5.22
C ARG A 239 15.48 28.67 6.46
N LEU A 240 16.68 28.82 7.00
CA LEU A 240 17.02 28.35 8.33
C LEU A 240 16.73 29.47 9.33
N MET A 241 15.83 29.20 10.26
CA MET A 241 15.34 30.16 11.25
C MET A 241 15.70 29.73 12.67
N LEU A 242 15.87 30.72 13.55
CA LEU A 242 16.15 30.53 14.96
C LEU A 242 15.10 31.24 15.80
N TYR A 243 14.39 30.49 16.63
CA TYR A 243 13.32 30.98 17.49
C TYR A 243 13.78 31.05 18.95
N ASP A 244 13.25 32.02 19.68
CA ASP A 244 13.39 32.11 21.13
C ASP A 244 12.30 31.28 21.84
N LEU A 245 12.70 30.27 22.63
CA LEU A 245 11.73 29.37 23.27
C LEU A 245 10.94 30.05 24.37
N GLU A 246 11.54 30.97 25.13
CA GLU A 246 10.85 31.65 26.22
C GLU A 246 9.69 32.50 25.69
N ILE A 247 9.91 33.14 24.54
CA ILE A 247 8.90 33.93 23.84
C ILE A 247 7.84 33.01 23.21
N LEU A 248 8.26 31.92 22.54
CA LEU A 248 7.34 30.91 21.98
C LEU A 248 6.45 30.26 23.04
N GLU A 249 6.96 30.04 24.25
CA GLU A 249 6.19 29.48 25.37
C GLU A 249 4.97 30.34 25.73
N ASN A 250 5.10 31.66 25.59
CA ASN A 250 4.05 32.65 25.82
C ASN A 250 3.09 32.82 24.63
N GLY A 251 3.30 32.08 23.53
CA GLY A 251 2.47 32.16 22.32
C GLY A 251 2.81 33.35 21.41
N GLU A 252 3.95 33.99 21.63
CA GLU A 252 4.51 35.05 20.79
C GLU A 252 5.66 34.50 19.94
N GLU A 253 6.08 35.24 18.91
CA GLU A 253 7.25 34.85 18.11
C GLU A 253 8.33 35.94 18.11
N LYS A 254 9.58 35.50 18.32
CA LYS A 254 10.78 36.25 17.98
C LYS A 254 11.68 35.30 17.20
N VAL A 255 11.89 35.62 15.93
CA VAL A 255 12.58 34.76 14.98
C VAL A 255 13.66 35.53 14.23
N ASP A 256 14.84 34.92 14.15
CA ASP A 256 15.96 35.40 13.36
C ASP A 256 16.14 34.48 12.13
N THR A 257 16.27 35.05 10.93
CA THR A 257 16.67 34.28 9.74
C THR A 257 18.19 34.16 9.73
N ILE A 258 18.68 32.94 9.93
CA ILE A 258 20.11 32.65 10.00
C ILE A 258 20.71 32.56 8.59
N PHE A 259 20.02 31.87 7.68
CA PHE A 259 20.46 31.74 6.29
C PHE A 259 19.28 31.50 5.35
N ASN A 260 19.36 32.05 4.13
CA ASN A 260 18.39 31.82 3.06
C ASN A 260 19.00 30.88 2.00
N PHE A 261 18.47 29.66 1.91
CA PHE A 261 18.91 28.65 0.96
C PHE A 261 18.21 28.77 -0.41
N HIS A 262 17.44 29.85 -0.63
CA HIS A 262 16.68 30.07 -1.87
C HIS A 262 15.79 28.83 -2.17
N PRO A 263 15.76 28.19 -3.36
CA PRO A 263 14.89 27.02 -3.54
C PRO A 263 15.45 25.73 -2.93
N SER A 264 16.67 25.75 -2.35
CA SER A 264 17.30 24.54 -1.83
C SER A 264 16.86 24.25 -0.40
N SER A 265 16.40 23.03 -0.12
CA SER A 265 15.98 22.67 1.23
C SER A 265 17.19 22.51 2.18
N PRO A 266 17.24 23.19 3.34
CA PRO A 266 18.12 22.83 4.45
C PRO A 266 17.55 21.64 5.23
N GLN A 267 18.40 20.69 5.59
CA GLN A 267 17.97 19.47 6.28
C GLN A 267 19.00 19.05 7.35
N SER A 268 18.51 18.45 8.43
CA SER A 268 19.30 17.97 9.57
C SER A 268 20.19 19.02 10.22
N PHE A 269 19.77 20.29 10.31
CA PHE A 269 20.56 21.30 11.02
C PHE A 269 20.44 21.09 12.53
N ARG A 270 21.52 20.57 13.15
CA ARG A 270 21.57 20.23 14.58
C ARG A 270 22.56 21.08 15.34
N PHE A 271 22.21 21.45 16.57
CA PHE A 271 23.08 22.20 17.46
C PHE A 271 24.31 21.38 17.86
N SER A 272 25.46 22.04 17.90
CA SER A 272 26.64 21.52 18.60
C SER A 272 26.39 21.45 20.12
N GLU A 273 27.14 20.60 20.84
CA GLU A 273 26.96 20.45 22.30
C GLU A 273 27.25 21.75 23.10
N ASP A 274 28.07 22.65 22.56
CA ASP A 274 28.31 23.98 23.13
C ASP A 274 27.27 25.03 22.70
N GLY A 275 26.35 24.68 21.80
CA GLY A 275 25.28 25.54 21.30
C GLY A 275 25.74 26.66 20.37
N LYS A 276 27.00 26.65 19.88
CA LYS A 276 27.55 27.72 19.04
C LYS A 276 27.33 27.53 17.54
N TYR A 277 27.13 26.28 17.10
CA TYR A 277 27.03 25.94 15.70
C TYR A 277 25.76 25.17 15.39
N LEU A 278 25.25 25.34 14.16
CA LEU A 278 24.31 24.41 13.54
C LEU A 278 25.03 23.68 12.40
N THR A 279 24.99 22.35 12.38
CA THR A 279 25.54 21.55 11.28
C THR A 279 24.44 20.75 10.61
N GLY A 280 24.31 20.86 9.28
CA GLY A 280 23.27 20.21 8.49
C GLY A 280 23.70 19.96 7.04
N CYS A 281 22.77 19.57 6.18
CA CYS A 281 23.02 19.35 4.75
C CYS A 281 22.04 20.14 3.87
N SER A 282 22.46 20.46 2.65
CA SER A 282 21.61 21.09 1.64
C SER A 282 22.14 20.88 0.23
N TYR A 283 21.27 20.93 -0.77
CA TYR A 283 21.62 20.95 -2.19
C TYR A 283 21.96 22.36 -2.71
N TYR A 284 22.31 23.30 -1.83
CA TYR A 284 22.55 24.69 -2.19
C TYR A 284 23.64 24.89 -3.25
N SER A 285 24.63 23.99 -3.31
CA SER A 285 25.68 23.95 -4.35
C SER A 285 25.31 23.08 -5.56
N GLY A 286 24.09 22.55 -5.58
CA GLY A 286 23.50 21.67 -6.57
C GLY A 286 23.66 20.16 -6.31
N VAL A 287 24.56 19.77 -5.40
CA VAL A 287 24.63 18.44 -4.78
C VAL A 287 24.58 18.59 -3.27
N SER A 288 24.00 17.60 -2.56
CA SER A 288 23.89 17.67 -1.10
C SER A 288 25.27 17.70 -0.44
N ASN A 289 25.63 18.85 0.13
CA ASN A 289 26.85 19.06 0.89
C ASN A 289 26.52 19.31 2.36
N ILE A 290 27.51 19.10 3.23
CA ILE A 290 27.43 19.43 4.65
C ILE A 290 27.80 20.90 4.84
N TYR A 291 27.00 21.61 5.62
CA TYR A 291 27.17 23.01 5.96
C TYR A 291 27.20 23.16 7.48
N GLN A 292 28.03 24.10 7.95
CA GLN A 292 28.06 24.50 9.35
C GLN A 292 27.85 26.01 9.43
N VAL A 293 26.94 26.43 10.30
CA VAL A 293 26.63 27.83 10.55
C VAL A 293 27.11 28.20 11.94
N ASP A 294 27.86 29.29 12.04
CA ASP A 294 28.24 29.92 13.30
C ASP A 294 27.12 30.86 13.76
N LEU A 295 26.54 30.61 14.93
CA LEU A 295 25.37 31.35 15.41
C LEU A 295 25.69 32.73 15.98
N GLU A 296 26.97 33.03 16.26
CA GLU A 296 27.39 34.35 16.74
C GLU A 296 27.59 35.31 15.57
N THR A 297 28.22 34.82 14.50
CA THR A 297 28.57 35.62 13.31
C THR A 297 27.57 35.51 12.17
N ALA A 298 26.70 34.48 12.18
CA ALA A 298 25.86 34.06 11.06
C ALA A 298 26.65 33.61 9.80
N ASP A 299 27.95 33.34 9.94
CA ASP A 299 28.79 32.86 8.85
C ASP A 299 28.49 31.38 8.55
N ILE A 300 28.30 31.05 7.27
CA ILE A 300 28.14 29.68 6.79
C ILE A 300 29.44 29.16 6.17
N LYS A 301 29.84 27.96 6.57
CA LYS A 301 31.00 27.24 6.01
C LYS A 301 30.53 25.95 5.35
N VAL A 302 31.05 25.67 4.16
CA VAL A 302 30.82 24.38 3.50
C VAL A 302 31.86 23.38 3.99
N MET A 303 31.40 22.27 4.55
CA MET A 303 32.22 21.24 5.19
C MET A 303 32.56 20.08 4.24
N SER A 304 31.92 20.01 3.08
CA SER A 304 32.19 18.98 2.08
C SER A 304 32.11 19.50 0.64
N ASN A 305 32.78 18.78 -0.26
CA ASN A 305 32.53 18.83 -1.69
C ASN A 305 32.21 17.40 -2.15
N ALA A 306 30.92 17.07 -2.21
CA ALA A 306 30.41 15.72 -2.47
C ALA A 306 30.24 15.44 -3.96
N GLU A 307 30.41 14.17 -4.35
CA GLU A 307 30.13 13.70 -5.71
C GLU A 307 28.67 13.20 -5.85
N THR A 308 28.22 12.33 -4.94
CA THR A 308 26.86 11.75 -4.96
C THR A 308 25.95 12.33 -3.87
N GLY A 309 26.51 13.04 -2.91
CA GLY A 309 25.81 13.74 -1.83
C GLY A 309 26.02 13.13 -0.43
N PHE A 310 26.16 14.00 0.57
CA PHE A 310 26.21 13.66 1.98
C PHE A 310 24.99 14.17 2.73
N PHE A 311 24.49 13.38 3.67
CA PHE A 311 23.21 13.62 4.33
C PHE A 311 23.27 13.36 5.82
N ARG A 312 22.43 14.10 6.55
CA ARG A 312 22.15 13.94 8.00
C ARG A 312 23.43 13.86 8.85
N PRO A 313 24.25 14.92 8.82
CA PRO A 313 25.51 14.93 9.53
C PRO A 313 25.31 14.83 11.03
N VAL A 314 26.22 14.12 11.71
CA VAL A 314 26.33 14.13 13.16
C VAL A 314 27.79 14.33 13.54
N ILE A 315 28.07 15.34 14.34
CA ILE A 315 29.42 15.57 14.87
C ILE A 315 29.72 14.48 15.90
N VAL A 316 30.70 13.62 15.60
CA VAL A 316 31.08 12.51 16.49
C VAL A 316 32.20 12.95 17.43
N ASP A 317 33.17 13.68 16.89
CA ASP A 317 34.31 14.23 17.62
C ASP A 317 34.90 15.46 16.90
N GLN A 318 36.07 15.92 17.36
CA GLN A 318 36.75 17.10 16.82
C GLN A 318 37.24 16.89 15.37
N ASP A 319 37.45 15.65 14.95
CA ASP A 319 38.07 15.31 13.68
C ASP A 319 37.08 14.72 12.66
N ARG A 320 35.93 14.19 13.13
CA ARG A 320 35.02 13.39 12.30
C ARG A 320 33.56 13.83 12.39
N ILE A 321 32.93 13.86 11.22
CA ILE A 321 31.48 13.99 11.04
C ILE A 321 30.96 12.67 10.48
N PHE A 322 30.01 12.04 11.17
CA PHE A 322 29.23 10.95 10.61
C PHE A 322 28.29 11.51 9.55
N VAL A 323 28.18 10.83 8.41
CA VAL A 323 27.23 11.16 7.34
C VAL A 323 26.66 9.89 6.72
N PHE A 324 25.53 10.04 6.04
CA PHE A 324 25.12 9.07 5.04
C PHE A 324 25.62 9.49 3.66
N ASN A 325 26.48 8.68 3.07
CA ASN A 325 26.87 8.76 1.67
C ASN A 325 25.74 8.19 0.79
N PHE A 326 25.28 8.95 -0.20
CA PHE A 326 24.18 8.52 -1.05
C PHE A 326 24.65 7.63 -2.21
N SER A 327 23.85 6.61 -2.52
CA SER A 327 23.99 5.73 -3.68
C SER A 327 22.63 5.42 -4.29
N SER A 328 22.60 4.90 -5.51
CA SER A 328 21.36 4.44 -6.16
C SER A 328 20.66 3.28 -5.43
N LYS A 329 21.34 2.61 -4.50
CA LYS A 329 20.79 1.56 -3.63
C LYS A 329 20.31 2.08 -2.27
N GLY A 330 20.54 3.37 -1.96
CA GLY A 330 20.21 4.01 -0.69
C GLY A 330 21.42 4.58 0.05
N PHE A 331 21.22 4.86 1.33
CA PHE A 331 22.22 5.49 2.21
C PHE A 331 23.26 4.51 2.76
N GLN A 332 24.53 4.89 2.70
CA GLN A 332 25.66 4.15 3.28
C GLN A 332 26.31 4.96 4.42
N PRO A 333 26.44 4.40 5.63
CA PRO A 333 27.11 5.07 6.74
C PRO A 333 28.60 5.30 6.48
N ALA A 334 29.07 6.51 6.72
CA ALA A 334 30.46 6.89 6.53
C ALA A 334 30.90 8.02 7.47
N TYR A 335 32.21 8.23 7.57
CA TYR A 335 32.81 9.43 8.14
C TYR A 335 33.33 10.36 7.05
N ILE A 336 33.28 11.66 7.32
CA ILE A 336 34.06 12.68 6.61
C ILE A 336 34.85 13.51 7.63
N PRO A 337 35.94 14.18 7.21
CA PRO A 337 36.67 15.09 8.09
C PRO A 337 35.82 16.26 8.59
N ASN A 338 35.90 16.59 9.89
CA ASN A 338 35.30 17.76 10.49
C ASN A 338 36.13 19.02 10.22
N LYS A 339 36.24 19.40 8.93
CA LYS A 339 36.95 20.61 8.50
C LYS A 339 36.31 21.21 7.26
N PRO A 340 36.33 22.54 7.10
CA PRO A 340 35.81 23.18 5.89
C PRO A 340 36.47 22.65 4.60
N ALA A 341 35.66 22.49 3.56
CA ALA A 341 36.16 22.24 2.22
C ALA A 341 36.85 23.50 1.69
N LYS A 342 37.99 23.35 1.01
CA LYS A 342 38.75 24.49 0.47
C LYS A 342 38.00 25.22 -0.65
N LYS A 343 37.32 24.45 -1.50
CA LYS A 343 36.50 24.90 -2.62
C LYS A 343 35.39 23.88 -2.85
N VAL A 344 34.26 24.35 -3.37
CA VAL A 344 33.08 23.54 -3.68
C VAL A 344 32.76 23.78 -5.14
N SER A 345 32.51 22.71 -5.88
CA SER A 345 32.14 22.78 -7.29
C SER A 345 30.65 23.08 -7.46
N SER A 346 30.27 23.64 -8.61
CA SER A 346 28.87 23.88 -8.97
C SER A 346 28.33 22.75 -9.85
N PHE A 347 27.02 22.53 -9.77
CA PHE A 347 26.28 21.58 -10.58
C PHE A 347 25.27 22.33 -11.46
N ASP A 348 25.17 21.95 -12.74
CA ASP A 348 24.24 22.57 -13.67
C ASP A 348 22.89 21.83 -13.68
N PHE A 349 21.85 22.52 -13.22
CA PHE A 349 20.48 22.01 -13.26
C PHE A 349 19.91 22.06 -14.68
N LEU A 350 19.47 20.91 -15.19
CA LEU A 350 18.88 20.79 -16.52
C LEU A 350 17.66 21.72 -16.69
N GLY A 351 16.84 21.88 -15.64
CA GLY A 351 15.70 22.80 -15.65
C GLY A 351 16.11 24.25 -15.89
N THR A 352 17.12 24.74 -15.14
CA THR A 352 17.68 26.09 -15.31
C THR A 352 18.21 26.29 -16.72
N LYS A 353 19.02 25.35 -17.22
CA LYS A 353 19.56 25.39 -18.59
C LYS A 353 18.47 25.35 -19.66
N THR A 354 17.36 24.66 -19.38
CA THR A 354 16.19 24.61 -20.27
C THR A 354 15.48 25.95 -20.32
N ILE A 355 15.28 26.62 -19.18
CA ILE A 355 14.66 27.95 -19.12
C ILE A 355 15.57 28.99 -19.79
N GLU A 356 16.87 28.98 -19.51
CA GLU A 356 17.86 29.86 -20.18
C GLU A 356 17.82 29.71 -21.71
N LYS A 357 17.66 28.47 -22.20
CA LYS A 357 17.55 28.18 -23.64
C LYS A 357 16.18 28.54 -24.23
N TYR A 358 15.11 28.41 -23.44
CA TYR A 358 13.74 28.66 -23.85
C TYR A 358 13.00 29.58 -22.85
N PRO A 359 13.30 30.90 -22.82
CA PRO A 359 12.73 31.81 -21.82
C PRO A 359 11.20 31.91 -21.82
N VAL A 360 10.54 31.55 -22.94
CA VAL A 360 9.07 31.49 -23.03
C VAL A 360 8.45 30.56 -21.98
N LEU A 361 9.20 29.61 -21.42
CA LEU A 361 8.70 28.71 -20.37
C LEU A 361 8.40 29.45 -19.06
N GLU A 362 9.05 30.57 -18.78
CA GLU A 362 8.71 31.40 -17.61
C GLU A 362 7.28 31.94 -17.72
N SER A 363 6.81 32.24 -18.94
CA SER A 363 5.45 32.71 -19.16
C SER A 363 4.39 31.60 -19.04
N TRP A 364 4.80 30.35 -18.78
CA TRP A 364 3.89 29.23 -18.57
C TRP A 364 3.61 29.00 -17.07
N GLU A 365 4.34 29.67 -16.19
CA GLU A 365 4.08 29.65 -14.75
C GLU A 365 2.69 30.24 -14.48
N LEU A 366 1.86 29.48 -13.77
CA LEU A 366 0.55 29.94 -13.32
C LEU A 366 0.75 30.69 -12.00
N SER A 367 0.14 31.87 -11.89
CA SER A 367 0.08 32.60 -10.62
C SER A 367 -0.55 31.72 -9.54
N PHE A 368 -0.08 31.86 -8.30
CA PHE A 368 -0.72 31.21 -7.16
C PHE A 368 -2.17 31.70 -7.03
N PRO A 369 -3.15 30.81 -6.86
CA PRO A 369 -4.51 31.23 -6.59
C PRO A 369 -4.55 31.96 -5.25
N THR A 370 -5.04 33.18 -5.31
CA THR A 370 -5.29 34.09 -4.20
C THR A 370 -6.79 34.15 -3.91
N ASP A 371 -7.17 34.71 -2.77
CA ASP A 371 -8.59 34.97 -2.46
C ASP A 371 -9.27 35.87 -3.51
N SER A 372 -8.50 36.60 -4.34
CA SER A 372 -9.03 37.36 -5.48
C SER A 372 -9.27 36.54 -6.75
N ASP A 373 -8.66 35.36 -6.89
CA ASP A 373 -8.83 34.50 -8.07
C ASP A 373 -10.10 33.64 -8.01
N TYR A 374 -10.67 33.47 -6.81
CA TYR A 374 -11.90 32.72 -6.59
C TYR A 374 -12.73 33.37 -5.47
N ASP A 375 -13.93 33.82 -5.81
CA ASP A 375 -14.88 34.31 -4.79
C ASP A 375 -15.44 33.12 -4.01
N VAL A 376 -14.77 32.76 -2.91
CA VAL A 376 -15.20 31.68 -2.01
C VAL A 376 -16.56 32.00 -1.34
N ASP A 377 -16.99 33.26 -1.40
CA ASP A 377 -18.27 33.76 -0.91
C ASP A 377 -19.27 34.08 -2.04
N GLY A 378 -18.92 33.77 -3.28
CA GLY A 378 -19.76 34.01 -4.45
C GLY A 378 -21.04 33.16 -4.44
N ASP A 379 -22.08 33.66 -5.11
CA ASP A 379 -23.43 33.09 -5.09
C ASP A 379 -23.53 31.63 -5.58
N ASP A 380 -22.54 31.15 -6.35
CA ASP A 380 -22.47 29.78 -6.89
C ASP A 380 -21.80 28.77 -5.92
N VAL A 381 -21.27 29.21 -4.77
CA VAL A 381 -20.59 28.35 -3.79
C VAL A 381 -21.58 27.84 -2.73
N VAL A 382 -22.06 26.62 -2.90
CA VAL A 382 -22.93 25.96 -1.91
C VAL A 382 -22.09 25.45 -0.73
N LYS A 383 -22.07 26.20 0.37
CA LYS A 383 -21.49 25.74 1.64
C LYS A 383 -22.49 24.85 2.38
N GLY A 384 -22.13 23.59 2.61
CA GLY A 384 -23.01 22.67 3.33
C GLY A 384 -22.41 21.27 3.49
N LYS A 385 -23.15 20.40 4.18
CA LYS A 385 -22.80 18.97 4.22
C LYS A 385 -23.05 18.37 2.85
N TYR A 386 -22.04 17.71 2.28
CA TYR A 386 -22.22 16.96 1.04
C TYR A 386 -23.31 15.90 1.22
N GLN A 387 -24.28 15.85 0.29
CA GLN A 387 -25.41 14.92 0.30
C GLN A 387 -25.34 14.03 -0.94
N PRO A 388 -24.57 12.92 -0.89
CA PRO A 388 -24.31 12.07 -2.07
C PRO A 388 -25.57 11.69 -2.84
N GLY A 389 -26.63 11.29 -2.12
CA GLY A 389 -27.88 10.83 -2.73
C GLY A 389 -28.65 11.89 -3.55
N LYS A 390 -28.34 13.18 -3.42
CA LYS A 390 -28.92 14.25 -4.25
C LYS A 390 -28.06 14.59 -5.48
N MET A 391 -26.86 14.05 -5.54
CA MET A 391 -25.85 14.36 -6.55
C MET A 391 -25.64 13.20 -7.54
N ILE A 392 -26.43 12.12 -7.44
CA ILE A 392 -26.32 10.96 -8.33
C ILE A 392 -26.68 11.39 -9.76
N GLU A 393 -25.76 11.16 -10.68
CA GLU A 393 -25.92 11.39 -12.10
C GLU A 393 -25.39 10.20 -12.91
N VAL A 394 -25.66 10.19 -14.22
CA VAL A 394 -25.08 9.17 -15.12
C VAL A 394 -23.60 9.43 -15.23
N ASN A 395 -22.79 8.48 -14.77
CA ASN A 395 -21.34 8.55 -14.84
C ASN A 395 -20.86 7.99 -16.20
N TYR A 396 -21.24 6.75 -16.52
CA TYR A 396 -20.95 6.13 -17.82
C TYR A 396 -21.91 4.98 -18.15
N GLY A 397 -21.87 4.54 -19.41
CA GLY A 397 -22.50 3.29 -19.84
C GLY A 397 -21.83 2.72 -21.07
N TYR A 398 -21.85 1.40 -21.22
CA TYR A 398 -21.19 0.70 -22.32
C TYR A 398 -21.87 -0.64 -22.66
N PRO A 399 -21.81 -1.11 -23.92
CA PRO A 399 -22.27 -2.43 -24.29
C PRO A 399 -21.38 -3.52 -23.68
N THR A 400 -21.98 -4.65 -23.31
CA THR A 400 -21.32 -5.79 -22.67
C THR A 400 -21.53 -7.08 -23.45
N PHE A 401 -20.64 -8.03 -23.21
CA PHE A 401 -20.81 -9.44 -23.59
C PHE A 401 -20.92 -10.25 -22.31
N VAL A 402 -21.80 -11.24 -22.29
CA VAL A 402 -22.05 -12.07 -21.11
C VAL A 402 -22.11 -13.55 -21.49
N GLY A 403 -21.79 -14.42 -20.55
CA GLY A 403 -22.12 -15.84 -20.62
C GLY A 403 -23.32 -16.14 -19.73
N TYR A 404 -24.17 -17.05 -20.18
CA TYR A 404 -25.24 -17.64 -19.37
C TYR A 404 -25.32 -19.13 -19.70
N LYS A 405 -25.04 -19.98 -18.70
CA LYS A 405 -24.71 -21.38 -18.92
C LYS A 405 -23.61 -21.48 -20.01
N ASP A 406 -23.77 -22.31 -21.05
CA ASP A 406 -22.79 -22.43 -22.14
C ASP A 406 -23.05 -21.47 -23.34
N ASN A 407 -23.90 -20.47 -23.15
CA ASN A 407 -24.38 -19.61 -24.23
C ASN A 407 -23.86 -18.18 -24.11
N PHE A 408 -23.84 -17.50 -25.26
CA PHE A 408 -23.34 -16.14 -25.39
C PHE A 408 -24.47 -15.12 -25.50
N GLY A 409 -24.40 -14.07 -24.69
CA GLY A 409 -25.34 -12.96 -24.68
C GLY A 409 -24.70 -11.60 -24.95
N ILE A 410 -25.54 -10.64 -25.31
CA ILE A 410 -25.18 -9.22 -25.44
C ILE A 410 -25.94 -8.41 -24.40
N GLY A 411 -25.32 -7.36 -23.89
CA GLY A 411 -25.93 -6.52 -22.87
C GLY A 411 -25.48 -5.07 -22.92
N TYR A 412 -25.94 -4.34 -21.93
CA TYR A 412 -25.59 -2.96 -21.67
C TYR A 412 -25.47 -2.73 -20.17
N HIS A 413 -24.38 -2.07 -19.77
CA HIS A 413 -24.12 -1.70 -18.39
C HIS A 413 -24.22 -0.18 -18.25
N LEU A 414 -24.82 0.27 -17.15
CA LEU A 414 -25.02 1.67 -16.80
C LEU A 414 -24.59 1.89 -15.34
N ASP A 415 -23.76 2.92 -15.12
CA ASP A 415 -23.32 3.37 -13.80
C ASP A 415 -23.91 4.75 -13.48
N LEU A 416 -24.57 4.84 -12.32
CA LEU A 416 -25.11 6.06 -11.74
C LEU A 416 -24.37 6.33 -10.44
N SER A 417 -23.66 7.44 -10.32
CA SER A 417 -22.91 7.75 -9.08
C SER A 417 -22.94 9.23 -8.77
N ASP A 418 -22.73 9.59 -7.50
CA ASP A 418 -22.37 10.97 -7.19
C ASP A 418 -20.92 11.29 -7.63
N PRO A 419 -20.54 12.57 -7.82
CA PRO A 419 -19.19 12.97 -8.24
C PRO A 419 -18.05 12.49 -7.34
N LEU A 420 -18.31 12.18 -6.07
CA LEU A 420 -17.32 11.63 -5.13
C LEU A 420 -17.40 10.10 -5.02
N GLN A 421 -18.30 9.45 -5.77
CA GLN A 421 -18.54 7.99 -5.79
C GLN A 421 -18.77 7.42 -4.38
N LEU A 422 -19.43 8.18 -3.50
CA LEU A 422 -19.80 7.74 -2.16
C LEU A 422 -21.08 6.88 -2.15
N LYS A 423 -21.89 7.02 -3.20
CA LYS A 423 -23.05 6.18 -3.52
C LYS A 423 -23.06 5.91 -5.01
N SER A 424 -23.31 4.66 -5.36
CA SER A 424 -23.43 4.22 -6.75
C SER A 424 -24.59 3.24 -6.91
N ILE A 425 -25.14 3.21 -8.13
CA ILE A 425 -26.11 2.23 -8.59
C ILE A 425 -25.65 1.76 -9.97
N GLU A 426 -25.28 0.50 -10.05
CA GLU A 426 -24.87 -0.18 -11.27
C GLU A 426 -26.04 -1.05 -11.75
N ILE A 427 -26.36 -0.95 -13.05
CA ILE A 427 -27.45 -1.69 -13.67
C ILE A 427 -26.90 -2.39 -14.90
N SER A 428 -27.06 -3.70 -14.98
CA SER A 428 -26.72 -4.50 -16.15
C SER A 428 -27.95 -5.19 -16.71
N LEU A 429 -28.20 -5.00 -18.00
CA LEU A 429 -29.27 -5.66 -18.75
C LEU A 429 -28.64 -6.48 -19.87
N ALA A 430 -29.01 -7.74 -20.02
CA ALA A 430 -28.51 -8.57 -21.11
C ALA A 430 -29.57 -9.51 -21.67
N TYR A 431 -29.29 -10.02 -22.88
CA TYR A 431 -30.11 -10.96 -23.61
C TYR A 431 -29.25 -12.07 -24.21
N THR A 432 -29.61 -13.33 -23.95
CA THR A 432 -28.95 -14.51 -24.50
C THR A 432 -29.92 -15.24 -25.45
N PRO A 433 -29.60 -15.33 -26.76
CA PRO A 433 -30.46 -16.04 -27.72
C PRO A 433 -30.44 -17.55 -27.51
N LYS A 434 -31.59 -18.22 -27.63
CA LYS A 434 -31.71 -19.69 -27.45
C LYS A 434 -30.96 -20.51 -28.48
N ASP A 435 -31.03 -20.10 -29.75
CA ASP A 435 -30.50 -20.89 -30.87
C ASP A 435 -29.02 -20.57 -31.17
N TRP A 436 -28.26 -20.07 -30.19
CA TRP A 436 -26.87 -19.70 -30.41
C TRP A 436 -25.98 -20.94 -30.50
N LYS A 437 -25.70 -21.38 -31.73
CA LYS A 437 -24.74 -22.47 -31.97
C LYS A 437 -23.32 -21.95 -31.90
N ASN A 438 -22.57 -22.37 -30.89
CA ASN A 438 -21.13 -22.11 -30.81
C ASN A 438 -20.35 -23.44 -30.73
N SER A 439 -19.05 -23.42 -31.04
CA SER A 439 -18.18 -24.60 -30.99
C SER A 439 -17.56 -24.84 -29.61
N TRP A 440 -17.96 -24.07 -28.60
CA TRP A 440 -17.44 -24.09 -27.24
C TRP A 440 -18.43 -24.73 -26.24
N SER A 441 -19.71 -24.84 -26.60
CA SER A 441 -20.74 -25.49 -25.79
C SER A 441 -20.56 -27.00 -25.83
N ASP A 442 -20.45 -27.61 -24.66
CA ASP A 442 -20.43 -29.06 -24.55
C ASP A 442 -21.86 -29.58 -24.73
N ASN A 443 -22.26 -29.81 -26.00
CA ASN A 443 -23.59 -30.31 -26.37
C ASN A 443 -23.89 -31.73 -25.85
N THR A 444 -23.06 -32.28 -24.96
CA THR A 444 -23.26 -33.59 -24.33
C THR A 444 -24.11 -33.53 -23.06
N ASN A 445 -24.33 -32.35 -22.46
CA ASN A 445 -25.26 -32.16 -21.34
C ASN A 445 -26.43 -31.19 -21.68
N PRO A 446 -27.60 -31.72 -22.09
CA PRO A 446 -28.76 -30.93 -22.49
C PRO A 446 -29.25 -29.94 -21.43
N GLU A 447 -29.11 -30.27 -20.14
CA GLU A 447 -29.62 -29.46 -19.02
C GLU A 447 -28.82 -28.16 -18.81
N ILE A 448 -27.57 -28.12 -19.28
CA ILE A 448 -26.71 -26.93 -19.21
C ILE A 448 -26.77 -26.15 -20.54
N SER A 449 -27.01 -26.83 -21.66
CA SER A 449 -27.01 -26.17 -22.97
C SER A 449 -28.33 -25.50 -23.37
N ASP A 450 -29.48 -25.94 -22.83
CA ASP A 450 -30.81 -25.44 -23.21
C ASP A 450 -31.23 -24.23 -22.35
N ILE A 451 -31.76 -23.19 -23.02
CA ILE A 451 -32.21 -21.94 -22.39
C ILE A 451 -33.73 -21.90 -22.43
N GLY A 452 -34.37 -21.87 -21.26
CA GLY A 452 -35.82 -21.70 -21.14
C GLY A 452 -36.35 -20.39 -21.72
N ASP A 453 -37.65 -20.36 -22.05
CA ASP A 453 -38.33 -19.13 -22.52
C ASP A 453 -38.22 -17.97 -21.53
N ASP A 454 -38.19 -18.30 -20.24
CA ASP A 454 -38.05 -17.40 -19.10
C ASP A 454 -36.61 -17.04 -18.75
N GLU A 455 -35.61 -17.60 -19.44
CA GLU A 455 -34.18 -17.43 -19.10
C GLU A 455 -33.41 -16.52 -20.07
N VAL A 456 -34.04 -16.08 -21.17
CA VAL A 456 -33.35 -15.31 -22.23
C VAL A 456 -32.99 -13.87 -21.84
N PHE A 457 -33.60 -13.34 -20.79
CA PHE A 457 -33.35 -11.98 -20.28
C PHE A 457 -32.66 -12.02 -18.94
N HIS A 458 -31.65 -11.16 -18.78
CA HIS A 458 -30.81 -11.07 -17.60
C HIS A 458 -30.81 -9.64 -17.07
N LEU A 459 -30.96 -9.48 -15.76
CA LEU A 459 -30.87 -8.21 -15.06
C LEU A 459 -30.01 -8.37 -13.80
N SER A 460 -29.09 -7.45 -13.59
CA SER A 460 -28.46 -7.24 -12.28
C SER A 460 -28.54 -5.77 -11.89
N VAL A 461 -28.73 -5.51 -10.60
CA VAL A 461 -28.73 -4.19 -9.99
C VAL A 461 -27.90 -4.26 -8.72
N ASP A 462 -26.83 -3.50 -8.66
CA ASP A 462 -25.96 -3.37 -7.49
C ASP A 462 -26.02 -1.92 -7.01
N ALA A 463 -26.31 -1.71 -5.73
CA ALA A 463 -26.38 -0.38 -5.14
C ALA A 463 -25.51 -0.30 -3.88
N ASP A 464 -24.47 0.54 -3.91
CA ASP A 464 -23.68 0.90 -2.73
C ASP A 464 -24.22 2.20 -2.15
N LEU A 465 -24.74 2.13 -0.92
CA LEU A 465 -25.36 3.24 -0.21
C LEU A 465 -24.60 3.60 1.08
N GLY A 466 -23.31 3.24 1.16
CA GLY A 466 -22.40 3.49 2.27
C GLY A 466 -22.16 2.24 3.10
N SER A 467 -22.77 2.14 4.28
CA SER A 467 -22.67 0.92 5.12
C SER A 467 -23.63 -0.19 4.69
N PHE A 468 -24.48 0.07 3.70
CA PHE A 468 -25.44 -0.90 3.18
C PHE A 468 -25.20 -1.06 1.69
N SER A 469 -25.17 -2.30 1.24
CA SER A 469 -25.21 -2.64 -0.18
C SER A 469 -26.41 -3.53 -0.47
N PHE A 470 -27.03 -3.29 -1.62
CA PHE A 470 -28.16 -4.07 -2.11
C PHE A 470 -27.78 -4.67 -3.46
N HIS A 471 -28.10 -5.95 -3.64
CA HIS A 471 -27.98 -6.64 -4.90
C HIS A 471 -29.33 -7.23 -5.29
N GLY A 472 -29.72 -7.07 -6.56
CA GLY A 472 -30.88 -7.72 -7.14
C GLY A 472 -30.55 -8.32 -8.50
N GLY A 473 -30.73 -9.63 -8.65
CA GLY A 473 -30.46 -10.37 -9.88
C GLY A 473 -31.70 -11.13 -10.37
N TYR A 474 -31.97 -11.10 -11.67
CA TYR A 474 -32.92 -11.96 -12.36
C TYR A 474 -32.23 -12.66 -13.52
N ASN A 475 -32.17 -13.98 -13.47
CA ASN A 475 -31.39 -14.83 -14.36
C ASN A 475 -30.00 -14.23 -14.60
N GLU A 476 -29.25 -13.94 -13.54
CA GLU A 476 -28.01 -13.16 -13.67
C GLU A 476 -27.02 -13.85 -14.61
N ALA A 477 -26.49 -13.11 -15.58
CA ALA A 477 -25.49 -13.57 -16.53
C ALA A 477 -24.11 -13.02 -16.17
N ASN A 478 -23.05 -13.76 -16.50
CA ASN A 478 -21.70 -13.43 -16.09
C ASN A 478 -20.70 -13.58 -17.24
N PHE A 479 -19.83 -12.59 -17.45
CA PHE A 479 -18.81 -12.64 -18.51
C PHE A 479 -17.84 -13.83 -18.35
N TYR A 480 -17.53 -14.23 -17.13
CA TYR A 480 -16.50 -15.25 -16.85
C TYR A 480 -16.98 -16.69 -17.11
N ASP A 481 -18.27 -16.89 -17.30
CA ASP A 481 -18.90 -18.17 -17.69
C ASP A 481 -18.45 -18.63 -19.08
N LEU A 482 -18.02 -17.69 -19.93
CA LEU A 482 -17.47 -17.98 -21.25
C LEU A 482 -16.09 -18.65 -21.21
N PHE A 483 -15.45 -18.74 -20.03
CA PHE A 483 -14.01 -19.02 -19.92
C PHE A 483 -13.62 -20.07 -18.87
N GLY A 484 -14.47 -21.05 -18.57
CA GLY A 484 -14.04 -22.17 -17.74
C GLY A 484 -15.17 -23.01 -17.20
N PRO A 485 -14.84 -24.08 -16.46
CA PRO A 485 -15.83 -25.03 -15.96
C PRO A 485 -16.63 -24.49 -14.76
N THR A 486 -16.20 -23.40 -14.12
CA THR A 486 -16.98 -22.78 -13.04
C THR A 486 -17.97 -21.78 -13.64
N GLN A 487 -19.25 -22.09 -13.56
CA GLN A 487 -20.34 -21.21 -13.96
C GLN A 487 -20.77 -20.32 -12.79
N PHE A 488 -21.12 -19.07 -13.05
CA PHE A 488 -21.60 -18.11 -12.06
C PHE A 488 -23.04 -17.67 -12.33
N SER A 489 -23.47 -17.74 -13.59
CA SER A 489 -24.85 -17.43 -13.96
C SER A 489 -25.84 -18.30 -13.19
N ARG A 490 -26.98 -17.71 -12.90
CA ARG A 490 -28.01 -18.34 -12.06
C ARG A 490 -29.36 -18.08 -12.65
N ARG A 491 -30.15 -19.13 -12.86
CA ARG A 491 -31.59 -18.99 -13.08
C ARG A 491 -32.26 -18.46 -11.82
N GLY A 492 -33.31 -17.68 -11.99
CA GLY A 492 -34.21 -17.27 -10.93
C GLY A 492 -33.95 -15.85 -10.41
N LEU A 493 -34.55 -15.53 -9.26
CA LEU A 493 -34.43 -14.24 -8.60
C LEU A 493 -33.51 -14.36 -7.38
N ALA A 494 -32.58 -13.42 -7.24
CA ALA A 494 -31.76 -13.23 -6.06
C ALA A 494 -31.92 -11.79 -5.55
N LEU A 495 -32.26 -11.61 -4.27
CA LEU A 495 -32.23 -10.31 -3.60
C LEU A 495 -31.32 -10.41 -2.38
N GLU A 496 -30.29 -9.58 -2.30
CA GLU A 496 -29.34 -9.56 -1.20
C GLU A 496 -29.24 -8.16 -0.58
N LEU A 497 -29.19 -8.12 0.74
CA LEU A 497 -28.92 -6.91 1.52
C LEU A 497 -27.76 -7.20 2.45
N ASN A 498 -26.70 -6.42 2.34
CA ASN A 498 -25.52 -6.52 3.18
C ASN A 498 -25.35 -5.25 4.01
N TYR A 499 -24.84 -5.44 5.22
CA TYR A 499 -24.40 -4.39 6.13
C TYR A 499 -22.92 -4.59 6.45
N ASP A 500 -22.12 -3.58 6.11
CA ASP A 500 -20.68 -3.57 6.31
C ASP A 500 -20.30 -2.53 7.36
N ARG A 501 -19.52 -2.97 8.35
CA ARG A 501 -19.01 -2.11 9.40
C ARG A 501 -17.60 -2.49 9.80
N THR A 502 -16.67 -1.56 9.63
CA THR A 502 -15.35 -1.65 10.26
C THR A 502 -15.47 -1.35 11.76
N LEU A 503 -15.14 -2.35 12.59
CA LEU A 503 -15.16 -2.25 14.05
C LEU A 503 -13.83 -1.73 14.61
N ILE A 504 -12.72 -2.08 13.97
CA ILE A 504 -11.39 -1.57 14.30
C ILE A 504 -10.73 -1.12 13.00
N TRP A 505 -10.34 0.16 12.94
CA TRP A 505 -9.53 0.71 11.85
C TRP A 505 -8.26 1.30 12.43
N ASP A 506 -7.14 0.60 12.24
CA ASP A 506 -5.81 1.01 12.67
C ASP A 506 -4.75 0.39 11.74
N SER A 507 -4.87 0.68 10.44
CA SER A 507 -4.09 0.07 9.35
C SER A 507 -2.62 -0.17 9.72
N PRO A 508 -2.05 -1.36 9.47
CA PRO A 508 -2.64 -2.49 8.74
C PRO A 508 -3.60 -3.36 9.58
N LYS A 509 -3.88 -2.99 10.83
CA LYS A 509 -4.79 -3.73 11.71
C LYS A 509 -6.24 -3.31 11.46
N ASN A 510 -7.06 -4.23 10.95
CA ASN A 510 -8.48 -4.01 10.73
C ASN A 510 -9.32 -5.17 11.27
N LEU A 511 -10.51 -4.86 11.77
CA LEU A 511 -11.56 -5.81 12.12
C LEU A 511 -12.85 -5.37 11.44
N ASP A 512 -13.31 -6.16 10.49
CA ASP A 512 -14.46 -5.85 9.65
C ASP A 512 -15.60 -6.85 9.95
N LEU A 513 -16.81 -6.32 10.12
CA LEU A 513 -18.04 -7.08 10.30
C LEU A 513 -18.90 -6.91 9.05
N ASN A 514 -19.23 -8.02 8.41
CA ASN A 514 -20.22 -8.10 7.35
C ASN A 514 -21.41 -8.95 7.83
N ILE A 515 -22.63 -8.47 7.60
CA ILE A 515 -23.86 -9.21 7.86
C ILE A 515 -24.70 -9.13 6.59
N GLY A 516 -25.02 -10.27 6.02
CA GLY A 516 -25.82 -10.40 4.81
C GLY A 516 -27.10 -11.19 5.04
N THR A 517 -28.17 -10.76 4.40
CA THR A 517 -29.38 -11.56 4.21
C THR A 517 -29.65 -11.66 2.73
N ALA A 518 -29.99 -12.85 2.25
CA ALA A 518 -30.33 -13.09 0.86
C ALA A 518 -31.62 -13.90 0.76
N MET A 519 -32.40 -13.63 -0.27
CA MET A 519 -33.62 -14.33 -0.62
C MET A 519 -33.49 -14.81 -2.05
N TYR A 520 -33.78 -16.08 -2.28
CA TYR A 520 -33.69 -16.70 -3.59
C TYR A 520 -35.02 -17.35 -3.97
N TYR A 521 -35.39 -17.26 -5.23
CA TYR A 521 -36.61 -17.86 -5.78
C TYR A 521 -36.37 -18.46 -7.17
N GLY A 522 -36.76 -19.72 -7.36
CA GLY A 522 -36.68 -20.41 -8.65
C GLY A 522 -35.25 -20.72 -9.12
N LEU A 523 -34.35 -21.10 -8.20
CA LEU A 523 -33.00 -21.53 -8.57
C LEU A 523 -33.02 -23.01 -8.99
N ASP A 524 -32.36 -23.36 -10.10
CA ASP A 524 -32.23 -24.76 -10.52
C ASP A 524 -31.33 -25.57 -9.56
N GLN A 525 -30.39 -24.91 -8.87
CA GLN A 525 -29.41 -25.57 -8.01
C GLN A 525 -28.99 -24.69 -6.82
N SER A 526 -28.40 -25.34 -5.80
CA SER A 526 -27.88 -24.63 -4.64
C SER A 526 -26.69 -23.73 -5.02
N PRO A 527 -26.61 -22.50 -4.47
CA PRO A 527 -25.46 -21.60 -4.70
C PRO A 527 -24.09 -22.19 -4.37
N ALA A 528 -24.03 -23.22 -3.51
CA ALA A 528 -22.78 -23.84 -3.06
C ALA A 528 -22.44 -25.15 -3.82
N PHE A 529 -23.42 -25.76 -4.49
CA PHE A 529 -23.29 -27.05 -5.17
C PHE A 529 -24.01 -27.00 -6.53
N GLN A 530 -23.38 -26.35 -7.51
CA GLN A 530 -23.93 -26.12 -8.85
C GLN A 530 -23.56 -27.20 -9.89
N GLN A 531 -22.95 -28.29 -9.45
CA GLN A 531 -22.51 -29.37 -10.36
C GLN A 531 -22.96 -30.75 -9.86
N ILE A 532 -23.80 -30.78 -8.82
CA ILE A 532 -24.24 -32.00 -8.17
C ILE A 532 -25.76 -31.93 -8.06
N GLU A 533 -26.46 -32.87 -8.70
CA GLU A 533 -27.89 -33.07 -8.46
C GLU A 533 -28.09 -33.54 -7.03
N THR A 534 -28.88 -32.79 -6.26
CA THR A 534 -29.04 -33.06 -4.82
C THR A 534 -30.49 -33.30 -4.46
N PRO A 535 -30.84 -34.52 -4.01
CA PRO A 535 -32.18 -34.82 -3.48
C PRO A 535 -32.51 -33.93 -2.27
N GLY A 536 -33.70 -33.33 -2.26
CA GLY A 536 -34.21 -32.55 -1.12
C GLY A 536 -33.82 -31.06 -1.09
N PHE A 537 -33.32 -30.52 -2.20
CA PHE A 537 -33.23 -29.08 -2.42
C PHE A 537 -34.60 -28.53 -2.83
N ASP A 538 -35.06 -27.47 -2.16
CA ASP A 538 -36.25 -26.73 -2.59
C ASP A 538 -35.82 -25.62 -3.54
N GLU A 539 -35.96 -25.91 -4.82
CA GLU A 539 -35.69 -25.01 -5.95
C GLU A 539 -36.60 -23.78 -5.93
N THR A 540 -37.72 -23.83 -5.20
CA THR A 540 -38.72 -22.77 -5.22
C THR A 540 -38.25 -21.56 -4.44
N PHE A 541 -37.83 -21.73 -3.18
CA PHE A 541 -37.62 -20.59 -2.29
C PHE A 541 -36.78 -20.89 -1.05
N PHE A 542 -35.80 -20.02 -0.76
CA PHE A 542 -35.07 -20.06 0.51
C PHE A 542 -34.48 -18.71 0.91
N PHE A 543 -34.15 -18.58 2.20
CA PHE A 543 -33.45 -17.44 2.78
C PHE A 543 -32.09 -17.84 3.32
N ASP A 544 -31.09 -17.02 3.06
CA ASP A 544 -29.74 -17.15 3.61
C ASP A 544 -29.45 -15.98 4.56
N PHE A 545 -28.93 -16.29 5.74
CA PHE A 545 -28.34 -15.33 6.66
C PHE A 545 -26.87 -15.67 6.82
N ARG A 546 -26.00 -14.70 6.56
CA ARG A 546 -24.56 -14.85 6.62
C ARG A 546 -23.99 -13.75 7.50
N SER A 547 -22.99 -14.09 8.31
CA SER A 547 -22.15 -13.09 8.94
C SER A 547 -20.70 -13.47 8.77
N ASN A 548 -19.83 -12.47 8.69
CA ASN A 548 -18.40 -12.67 8.63
C ASN A 548 -17.72 -11.62 9.50
N LEU A 549 -16.92 -12.08 10.47
CA LEU A 549 -16.03 -11.25 11.25
C LEU A 549 -14.60 -11.51 10.78
N ALA A 550 -13.99 -10.53 10.12
CA ALA A 550 -12.68 -10.66 9.49
C ALA A 550 -11.64 -9.76 10.17
N TYR A 551 -10.58 -10.36 10.71
CA TYR A 551 -9.43 -9.68 11.25
C TYR A 551 -8.24 -9.75 10.30
N ARG A 552 -7.51 -8.65 10.13
CA ARG A 552 -6.23 -8.63 9.41
C ARG A 552 -5.24 -7.72 10.11
N ASN A 553 -3.98 -8.13 10.12
CA ASN A 553 -2.81 -7.34 10.47
C ASN A 553 -1.64 -7.87 9.65
N LEU A 554 -1.55 -7.41 8.40
CA LEU A 554 -0.61 -7.91 7.39
C LEU A 554 0.38 -6.83 7.01
N ARG A 555 1.66 -7.18 6.84
CA ARG A 555 2.75 -6.23 6.56
C ARG A 555 3.58 -6.64 5.36
N ASN A 556 4.07 -5.63 4.67
CA ASN A 556 4.83 -5.74 3.43
C ASN A 556 6.06 -4.85 3.54
N SER A 557 7.19 -5.34 3.03
CA SER A 557 8.38 -4.53 2.82
C SER A 557 8.29 -3.71 1.52
N LEU A 558 9.18 -2.73 1.38
CA LEU A 558 9.29 -1.93 0.16
C LEU A 558 9.55 -2.83 -1.05
N GLY A 559 8.66 -2.74 -2.05
CA GLY A 559 8.72 -3.51 -3.29
C GLY A 559 7.97 -4.83 -3.26
N ALA A 560 7.51 -5.33 -2.11
CA ALA A 560 6.78 -6.59 -2.00
C ALA A 560 5.55 -6.63 -2.94
N VAL A 561 5.28 -7.79 -3.52
CA VAL A 561 4.13 -8.01 -4.43
C VAL A 561 3.00 -8.82 -3.78
N ASP A 562 3.24 -9.27 -2.54
CA ASP A 562 2.28 -9.97 -1.68
C ASP A 562 2.61 -9.66 -0.20
N HIS A 563 1.74 -10.06 0.72
CA HIS A 563 1.99 -9.95 2.15
C HIS A 563 3.09 -10.91 2.62
N GLU A 564 4.03 -10.39 3.43
CA GLU A 564 5.24 -11.13 3.82
C GLU A 564 5.21 -11.55 5.29
N LYS A 565 4.41 -10.89 6.13
CA LYS A 565 4.16 -11.33 7.50
C LYS A 565 2.83 -10.83 8.05
N GLY A 566 2.36 -11.48 9.12
CA GLY A 566 1.22 -11.01 9.88
C GLY A 566 0.22 -12.10 10.20
N ILE A 567 -0.99 -11.67 10.60
CA ILE A 567 -2.10 -12.56 10.95
C ILE A 567 -3.34 -12.13 10.16
N LYS A 568 -4.08 -13.11 9.64
CA LYS A 568 -5.43 -12.93 9.10
C LYS A 568 -6.33 -14.00 9.70
N ALA A 569 -7.48 -13.62 10.22
CA ALA A 569 -8.45 -14.56 10.76
C ALA A 569 -9.85 -14.21 10.29
N SER A 570 -10.72 -15.20 10.13
CA SER A 570 -12.13 -14.97 9.86
C SER A 570 -13.00 -15.97 10.58
N PHE A 571 -14.22 -15.56 10.91
CA PHE A 571 -15.25 -16.41 11.48
C PHE A 571 -16.56 -16.14 10.74
N SER A 572 -17.14 -17.18 10.15
CA SER A 572 -18.25 -17.08 9.21
C SER A 572 -19.39 -18.04 9.56
N PRO A 573 -20.27 -17.69 10.51
CA PRO A 573 -21.50 -18.41 10.74
C PRO A 573 -22.52 -18.13 9.63
N GLY A 574 -23.29 -19.15 9.27
CA GLY A 574 -24.34 -19.07 8.28
C GLY A 574 -25.57 -19.90 8.65
N LEU A 575 -26.73 -19.44 8.23
CA LEU A 575 -28.02 -20.06 8.44
C LEU A 575 -28.81 -20.00 7.13
N THR A 576 -29.32 -21.14 6.68
CA THR A 576 -30.25 -21.18 5.54
C THR A 576 -31.61 -21.70 6.01
N LEU A 577 -32.69 -21.03 5.61
CA LEU A 577 -34.06 -21.44 5.85
C LEU A 577 -34.70 -21.86 4.54
N SER A 578 -35.12 -23.12 4.42
CA SER A 578 -35.72 -23.67 3.20
C SER A 578 -36.75 -24.74 3.56
N SER A 579 -37.93 -24.68 2.94
CA SER A 579 -39.11 -25.53 3.23
C SER A 579 -39.45 -25.69 4.73
N GLY A 580 -39.25 -24.63 5.54
CA GLY A 580 -39.48 -24.67 6.99
C GLY A 580 -38.37 -25.31 7.83
N ASN A 581 -37.30 -25.80 7.19
CA ASN A 581 -36.13 -26.36 7.86
C ASN A 581 -35.02 -25.31 8.06
N VAL A 582 -34.16 -25.55 9.04
CA VAL A 582 -33.07 -24.65 9.43
C VAL A 582 -31.71 -25.32 9.26
N PHE A 583 -30.88 -24.78 8.38
CA PHE A 583 -29.57 -25.29 8.04
C PHE A 583 -28.46 -24.39 8.56
N ALA A 584 -27.97 -24.69 9.77
CA ALA A 584 -26.87 -23.96 10.39
C ALA A 584 -25.51 -24.56 10.02
N ARG A 585 -24.55 -23.70 9.67
CA ARG A 585 -23.14 -24.05 9.44
C ARG A 585 -22.21 -22.95 9.92
N VAL A 586 -20.98 -23.32 10.23
CA VAL A 586 -19.95 -22.37 10.62
C VAL A 586 -18.61 -22.81 10.07
N TYR A 587 -17.79 -21.86 9.64
CA TYR A 587 -16.38 -22.10 9.40
C TYR A 587 -15.55 -20.90 9.84
N GLY A 588 -14.26 -21.11 10.00
CA GLY A 588 -13.32 -20.05 10.31
C GLY A 588 -11.96 -20.31 9.68
N THR A 589 -11.19 -19.23 9.53
CA THR A 589 -9.81 -19.29 9.03
C THR A 589 -8.85 -18.64 10.00
N PHE A 590 -7.63 -19.14 10.05
CA PHE A 590 -6.52 -18.53 10.78
C PHE A 590 -5.22 -18.71 9.99
N ASP A 591 -4.74 -17.61 9.44
CA ASP A 591 -3.48 -17.52 8.72
C ASP A 591 -2.47 -16.76 9.56
N PHE A 592 -1.26 -17.29 9.65
CA PHE A 592 -0.12 -16.57 10.20
C PHE A 592 1.11 -16.79 9.33
N GLY A 593 1.90 -15.74 9.15
CA GLY A 593 3.09 -15.80 8.32
C GLY A 593 4.20 -14.90 8.83
N PHE A 594 5.41 -15.24 8.44
CA PHE A 594 6.61 -14.48 8.77
C PHE A 594 7.57 -14.44 7.59
N GLN A 595 8.33 -13.34 7.54
CA GLN A 595 9.34 -13.12 6.52
C GLN A 595 10.56 -14.00 6.82
N LEU A 596 11.13 -14.59 5.77
CA LEU A 596 12.37 -15.36 5.85
C LEU A 596 13.60 -14.44 5.69
N PRO A 597 14.81 -14.89 6.04
CA PRO A 597 16.02 -14.08 5.89
C PRO A 597 16.33 -13.64 4.44
N VAL A 598 15.78 -14.33 3.44
CA VAL A 598 15.87 -13.94 2.04
C VAL A 598 14.84 -12.84 1.76
N ASN A 599 15.30 -11.69 1.28
CA ASN A 599 14.45 -10.55 0.93
C ASN A 599 13.25 -10.99 0.09
N HIS A 600 12.05 -10.56 0.49
CA HIS A 600 10.76 -10.92 -0.12
C HIS A 600 10.31 -12.38 -0.07
N ALA A 601 11.05 -13.27 0.58
CA ALA A 601 10.58 -14.61 0.85
C ALA A 601 9.75 -14.63 2.14
N SER A 602 8.68 -15.42 2.16
CA SER A 602 7.87 -15.60 3.38
C SER A 602 7.33 -17.02 3.49
N LEU A 603 7.15 -17.47 4.72
CA LEU A 603 6.48 -18.72 5.04
C LEU A 603 5.13 -18.40 5.69
N TRP A 604 4.08 -19.02 5.16
CA TRP A 604 2.71 -18.88 5.64
C TRP A 604 2.15 -20.23 6.07
N PHE A 605 1.39 -20.22 7.15
CA PHE A 605 0.52 -21.32 7.56
C PHE A 605 -0.91 -20.83 7.49
N ARG A 606 -1.73 -21.48 6.67
CA ARG A 606 -3.12 -21.13 6.41
C ARG A 606 -4.01 -22.25 6.87
N ASN A 607 -4.90 -21.95 7.80
CA ASN A 607 -5.72 -22.96 8.45
C ASN A 607 -7.19 -22.60 8.24
N ALA A 608 -8.01 -23.60 7.97
CA ALA A 608 -9.45 -23.45 7.90
C ALA A 608 -10.12 -24.67 8.54
N SER A 609 -11.21 -24.45 9.27
CA SER A 609 -12.01 -25.53 9.82
C SER A 609 -13.48 -25.15 9.77
N GLY A 610 -14.36 -26.13 9.61
CA GLY A 610 -15.79 -25.90 9.55
C GLY A 610 -16.62 -27.08 10.03
N LEU A 611 -17.86 -26.78 10.40
CA LEU A 611 -18.84 -27.73 10.93
C LEU A 611 -20.24 -27.32 10.49
N SER A 612 -21.00 -28.27 9.96
CA SER A 612 -22.45 -28.18 9.86
C SER A 612 -23.12 -28.95 11.01
N PHE A 613 -24.20 -28.39 11.55
CA PHE A 613 -24.91 -28.98 12.68
C PHE A 613 -25.92 -30.05 12.26
N ASN A 614 -26.24 -30.15 10.97
CA ASN A 614 -27.22 -31.10 10.46
C ASN A 614 -26.59 -32.44 10.07
N LYS A 615 -27.19 -33.54 10.52
CA LYS A 615 -26.72 -34.90 10.19
C LYS A 615 -27.17 -35.32 8.80
N GLU A 616 -28.40 -35.01 8.44
CA GLU A 616 -28.94 -35.32 7.12
C GLU A 616 -28.26 -34.47 6.04
N PHE A 617 -28.07 -35.09 4.88
CA PHE A 617 -27.50 -34.42 3.72
C PHE A 617 -28.54 -33.46 3.14
N ASN A 618 -28.10 -32.23 2.92
CA ASN A 618 -28.77 -31.21 2.12
C ASN A 618 -27.65 -30.28 1.59
N PRO A 619 -27.79 -29.66 0.41
CA PRO A 619 -26.77 -28.76 -0.14
C PRO A 619 -26.33 -27.64 0.82
N PHE A 620 -27.23 -27.17 1.68
CA PHE A 620 -26.91 -26.12 2.65
C PHE A 620 -26.14 -26.65 3.88
N THR A 621 -26.02 -27.96 4.05
CA THR A 621 -25.43 -28.60 5.23
C THR A 621 -24.03 -29.15 5.00
N ARG A 622 -23.45 -29.01 3.81
CA ARG A 622 -22.13 -29.57 3.48
C ARG A 622 -21.16 -28.53 2.93
N PHE A 623 -19.88 -28.89 2.98
CA PHE A 623 -18.76 -28.19 2.37
C PHE A 623 -18.19 -29.05 1.24
N GLY A 624 -17.91 -28.45 0.09
CA GLY A 624 -17.28 -29.10 -1.05
C GLY A 624 -15.81 -28.71 -1.18
N PHE A 625 -14.95 -29.66 -1.56
CA PHE A 625 -13.53 -29.41 -1.85
C PHE A 625 -13.13 -29.99 -3.19
N ALA A 626 -12.56 -29.14 -4.05
CA ALA A 626 -12.01 -29.53 -5.34
C ALA A 626 -11.10 -28.42 -5.87
N SER A 627 -10.17 -28.83 -6.73
CA SER A 627 -9.46 -28.00 -7.71
C SER A 627 -8.64 -26.82 -7.13
N PHE A 628 -7.85 -26.16 -7.97
CA PHE A 628 -7.49 -24.76 -7.77
C PHE A 628 -8.76 -23.88 -7.71
N GLY A 629 -9.74 -24.18 -8.55
CA GLY A 629 -11.01 -23.46 -8.71
C GLY A 629 -10.96 -22.30 -9.69
N ASN A 630 -9.81 -21.95 -10.26
CA ASN A 630 -9.72 -20.84 -11.22
C ASN A 630 -10.37 -21.19 -12.57
N ASN A 631 -11.04 -20.23 -13.21
CA ASN A 631 -11.37 -20.29 -14.64
C ASN A 631 -10.17 -19.86 -15.49
N TYR A 632 -10.18 -20.17 -16.79
CA TYR A 632 -9.13 -19.75 -17.74
C TYR A 632 -9.03 -18.22 -17.83
N VAL A 633 -10.16 -17.53 -17.71
CA VAL A 633 -10.25 -16.09 -17.48
C VAL A 633 -11.08 -15.88 -16.22
N ASP A 634 -10.60 -15.10 -15.27
CA ASP A 634 -11.21 -14.99 -13.93
C ASP A 634 -11.13 -13.56 -13.38
N PHE A 635 -11.96 -13.24 -12.39
CA PHE A 635 -11.89 -12.02 -11.58
C PHE A 635 -11.45 -12.29 -10.15
N ARG A 636 -11.59 -13.54 -9.70
CA ARG A 636 -11.33 -13.97 -8.33
C ARG A 636 -9.82 -13.94 -8.01
N PRO A 637 -9.43 -14.06 -6.73
CA PRO A 637 -8.02 -14.09 -6.35
C PRO A 637 -7.22 -15.13 -7.14
N PHE A 638 -6.10 -14.73 -7.74
CA PHE A 638 -5.31 -15.61 -8.60
C PHE A 638 -4.65 -16.79 -7.84
N ARG A 639 -4.45 -16.68 -6.51
CA ARG A 639 -4.01 -17.78 -5.63
C ARG A 639 -5.18 -18.43 -4.89
N ARG A 640 -6.09 -19.08 -5.62
CA ARG A 640 -7.30 -19.67 -5.03
C ARG A 640 -7.03 -20.86 -4.11
N TYR A 641 -5.90 -21.55 -4.22
CA TYR A 641 -5.50 -22.62 -3.29
C TYR A 641 -5.48 -22.16 -1.82
N ARG A 642 -5.36 -20.84 -1.57
CA ARG A 642 -5.44 -20.21 -0.25
C ARG A 642 -6.86 -20.17 0.33
N THR A 643 -7.90 -20.36 -0.49
CA THR A 643 -9.28 -20.36 -0.01
C THR A 643 -9.59 -21.64 0.78
N PRO A 644 -10.55 -21.59 1.73
CA PRO A 644 -10.87 -22.75 2.56
C PRO A 644 -11.26 -23.99 1.76
N PHE A 645 -11.97 -23.80 0.65
CA PHE A 645 -12.65 -24.86 -0.08
C PHE A 645 -11.94 -25.33 -1.36
N SER A 646 -10.88 -24.64 -1.82
CA SER A 646 -10.04 -25.16 -2.91
C SER A 646 -9.14 -26.28 -2.40
N PHE A 647 -8.99 -27.38 -3.14
CA PHE A 647 -8.00 -28.42 -2.83
C PHE A 647 -7.32 -28.88 -4.13
N PRO A 648 -6.19 -28.23 -4.51
CA PRO A 648 -5.49 -28.50 -5.76
C PRO A 648 -5.05 -29.96 -5.91
N GLY A 649 -5.11 -30.47 -7.14
CA GLY A 649 -4.81 -31.86 -7.48
C GLY A 649 -6.06 -32.74 -7.56
N LEU A 650 -7.24 -32.22 -7.20
CA LEU A 650 -8.53 -32.89 -7.36
C LEU A 650 -9.36 -32.15 -8.41
N PRO A 651 -9.18 -32.43 -9.71
CA PRO A 651 -9.87 -31.67 -10.75
C PRO A 651 -11.38 -31.99 -10.74
N PHE A 652 -12.21 -31.07 -11.25
CA PHE A 652 -13.68 -31.21 -11.23
C PHE A 652 -14.20 -32.41 -12.05
N ASP A 653 -13.40 -32.91 -12.99
CA ASP A 653 -13.69 -34.04 -13.88
C ASP A 653 -13.14 -35.39 -13.37
N ALA A 654 -12.36 -35.39 -12.28
CA ALA A 654 -12.12 -36.62 -11.55
C ALA A 654 -13.45 -36.95 -10.85
N ASP A 655 -13.97 -38.17 -11.02
CA ASP A 655 -15.21 -38.70 -10.42
C ASP A 655 -15.21 -38.72 -8.85
N LEU A 656 -14.69 -37.68 -8.20
CA LEU A 656 -14.38 -37.56 -6.79
C LEU A 656 -14.66 -36.13 -6.31
N ASN A 657 -15.91 -35.88 -5.90
CA ASN A 657 -16.27 -34.68 -5.14
C ASN A 657 -16.11 -34.94 -3.65
N ILE A 658 -15.21 -34.21 -2.97
CA ILE A 658 -15.12 -34.28 -1.51
C ILE A 658 -16.25 -33.43 -0.92
N ILE A 659 -17.27 -34.10 -0.40
CA ILE A 659 -18.38 -33.49 0.33
C ILE A 659 -18.22 -33.83 1.81
N SER A 660 -18.33 -32.82 2.67
CA SER A 660 -18.09 -33.00 4.09
C SER A 660 -19.03 -32.20 4.99
N LYS A 661 -19.42 -32.80 6.11
CA LYS A 661 -20.14 -32.13 7.20
C LYS A 661 -19.19 -31.33 8.09
N SER A 662 -17.98 -31.83 8.34
CA SER A 662 -16.97 -31.16 9.13
C SER A 662 -15.56 -31.40 8.61
N PHE A 663 -14.75 -30.36 8.59
CA PHE A 663 -13.42 -30.43 8.01
C PHE A 663 -12.39 -29.62 8.80
N SER A 664 -11.12 -29.96 8.58
CA SER A 664 -9.97 -29.12 8.90
C SER A 664 -8.93 -29.20 7.78
N LYS A 665 -8.56 -28.05 7.22
CA LYS A 665 -7.54 -27.88 6.18
C LYS A 665 -6.38 -27.08 6.76
N HIS A 666 -5.17 -27.59 6.59
CA HIS A 666 -3.94 -26.91 7.00
C HIS A 666 -2.97 -26.86 5.82
N THR A 667 -2.54 -25.65 5.45
CA THR A 667 -1.68 -25.41 4.30
C THR A 667 -0.41 -24.70 4.74
N ALA A 668 0.75 -25.25 4.41
CA ALA A 668 2.03 -24.56 4.48
C ALA A 668 2.36 -24.00 3.10
N GLU A 669 2.75 -22.73 3.03
CA GLU A 669 3.04 -22.03 1.77
C GLU A 669 4.37 -21.28 1.89
N LEU A 670 5.29 -21.59 0.97
CA LEU A 670 6.52 -20.85 0.75
C LEU A 670 6.33 -19.91 -0.43
N VAL A 671 6.32 -18.60 -0.14
CA VAL A 671 6.31 -17.54 -1.15
C VAL A 671 7.74 -17.14 -1.44
N LEU A 672 8.17 -17.27 -2.70
CA LEU A 672 9.53 -16.94 -3.11
C LEU A 672 9.66 -15.46 -3.52
N PRO A 673 10.88 -14.92 -3.53
CA PRO A 673 11.12 -13.53 -3.96
C PRO A 673 10.63 -13.30 -5.40
N PRO A 674 9.94 -12.18 -5.68
CA PRO A 674 9.52 -11.87 -7.03
C PRO A 674 10.72 -11.43 -7.89
N ILE A 675 10.74 -11.90 -9.13
CA ILE A 675 11.62 -11.39 -10.18
C ILE A 675 10.93 -10.20 -10.81
N ARG A 676 11.57 -9.04 -10.83
CA ARG A 676 11.00 -7.78 -11.37
C ARG A 676 11.68 -7.41 -12.68
N PHE A 677 10.92 -6.87 -13.62
CA PHE A 677 11.42 -6.47 -14.93
C PHE A 677 11.39 -4.96 -15.10
N ARG A 678 12.43 -4.42 -15.71
CA ARG A 678 12.47 -3.00 -16.14
C ARG A 678 11.88 -2.82 -17.55
N LYS A 679 12.17 -3.76 -18.46
CA LYS A 679 11.77 -3.73 -19.88
C LYS A 679 11.44 -5.14 -20.37
N LEU A 680 10.30 -5.71 -19.97
CA LEU A 680 9.80 -6.98 -20.52
C LEU A 680 8.44 -6.76 -21.20
N GLY A 681 8.45 -6.60 -22.52
CA GLY A 681 7.26 -6.35 -23.34
C GLY A 681 7.36 -5.07 -24.17
N THR A 682 6.20 -4.53 -24.53
CA THR A 682 6.06 -3.30 -25.33
C THR A 682 5.36 -2.21 -24.51
N PHE A 683 5.36 -0.97 -25.00
CA PHE A 683 4.76 0.18 -24.31
C PHE A 683 3.31 -0.06 -23.81
N ASN A 684 2.49 -0.78 -24.59
CA ASN A 684 1.09 -1.04 -24.24
C ASN A 684 0.84 -2.40 -23.60
N PHE A 685 1.86 -3.25 -23.48
CA PHE A 685 1.74 -4.59 -22.93
C PHE A 685 3.09 -5.05 -22.38
N PHE A 686 3.26 -4.98 -21.07
CA PHE A 686 4.53 -5.32 -20.42
C PHE A 686 4.32 -6.03 -19.10
N ALA A 687 5.26 -6.91 -18.75
CA ALA A 687 5.31 -7.61 -17.48
C ALA A 687 6.10 -6.80 -16.45
N ASN A 688 5.56 -6.73 -15.23
CA ASN A 688 6.16 -6.03 -14.10
C ASN A 688 6.99 -6.97 -13.23
N TRP A 689 6.43 -8.14 -12.93
CA TRP A 689 7.05 -9.13 -12.07
C TRP A 689 6.49 -10.53 -12.30
N ILE A 690 7.30 -11.52 -11.90
CA ILE A 690 6.91 -12.92 -11.76
C ILE A 690 7.18 -13.34 -10.31
N GLN A 691 6.24 -14.06 -9.69
CA GLN A 691 6.42 -14.62 -8.34
C GLN A 691 6.05 -16.11 -8.30
N PRO A 692 7.01 -16.99 -7.97
CA PRO A 692 6.71 -18.39 -7.72
C PRO A 692 6.28 -18.63 -6.26
N THR A 693 5.40 -19.62 -6.07
CA THR A 693 4.99 -20.15 -4.77
C THR A 693 5.00 -21.67 -4.80
N ILE A 694 5.30 -22.28 -3.64
CA ILE A 694 5.19 -23.72 -3.40
C ILE A 694 4.30 -23.89 -2.17
N PHE A 695 3.38 -24.84 -2.20
CA PHE A 695 2.48 -25.10 -1.10
C PHE A 695 2.21 -26.59 -0.92
N SER A 696 1.80 -26.96 0.29
CA SER A 696 1.30 -28.30 0.60
C SER A 696 0.20 -28.18 1.64
N SER A 697 -0.90 -28.88 1.41
CA SER A 697 -2.09 -28.88 2.26
C SER A 697 -2.42 -30.29 2.73
N ILE A 698 -2.88 -30.40 3.97
CA ILE A 698 -3.55 -31.60 4.48
C ILE A 698 -5.01 -31.25 4.79
N LEU A 699 -5.93 -32.07 4.31
CA LEU A 699 -7.37 -31.96 4.55
C LEU A 699 -7.84 -33.17 5.33
N PHE A 700 -8.47 -32.93 6.48
CA PHE A 700 -9.24 -33.90 7.23
C PHE A 700 -10.72 -33.58 7.04
N PHE A 701 -11.54 -34.56 6.73
CA PHE A 701 -12.96 -34.36 6.51
C PHE A 701 -13.78 -35.55 7.02
N GLU A 702 -14.96 -35.26 7.52
CA GLU A 702 -15.91 -36.26 8.02
C GLU A 702 -17.31 -36.00 7.47
N ASP A 703 -18.00 -37.06 7.07
CA ASP A 703 -19.38 -37.05 6.61
C ASP A 703 -20.12 -38.36 6.94
N PRO A 704 -21.26 -38.31 7.64
CA PRO A 704 -22.03 -39.51 7.97
C PRO A 704 -22.73 -40.18 6.77
N VAL A 705 -22.87 -39.49 5.63
CA VAL A 705 -23.59 -39.97 4.45
C VAL A 705 -22.64 -40.42 3.34
N PHE A 706 -21.56 -39.66 3.13
CA PHE A 706 -20.54 -39.98 2.15
C PHE A 706 -19.43 -40.80 2.79
N ASN A 707 -18.25 -40.24 3.01
CA ASN A 707 -17.14 -40.90 3.66
C ASN A 707 -16.34 -39.91 4.49
N ASP A 708 -15.61 -40.45 5.47
CA ASP A 708 -14.55 -39.73 6.18
C ASP A 708 -13.22 -39.95 5.47
N GLY A 709 -12.29 -39.00 5.60
CA GLY A 709 -10.99 -39.20 4.98
C GLY A 709 -9.95 -38.13 5.21
N LYS A 710 -8.80 -38.36 4.57
CA LYS A 710 -7.62 -37.51 4.66
C LYS A 710 -6.96 -37.38 3.29
N PHE A 711 -6.74 -36.15 2.84
CA PHE A 711 -5.96 -35.86 1.64
C PHE A 711 -4.72 -35.06 1.96
N LEU A 712 -3.66 -35.29 1.21
CA LEU A 712 -2.45 -34.48 1.17
C LEU A 712 -2.28 -33.94 -0.26
N ASP A 713 -1.92 -32.67 -0.41
CA ASP A 713 -1.48 -32.11 -1.68
C ASP A 713 -0.03 -31.59 -1.61
N LEU A 714 0.61 -31.51 -2.78
CA LEU A 714 1.82 -30.75 -3.02
C LEU A 714 1.67 -30.03 -4.35
N GLY A 715 1.79 -28.71 -4.34
CA GLY A 715 1.63 -27.89 -5.54
C GLY A 715 2.59 -26.72 -5.62
N ALA A 716 2.65 -26.16 -6.82
CA ALA A 716 3.38 -24.94 -7.10
C ALA A 716 2.58 -24.06 -8.06
N GLN A 717 2.76 -22.74 -7.94
CA GLN A 717 2.12 -21.76 -8.81
C GLN A 717 3.11 -20.65 -9.17
N VAL A 718 3.03 -20.14 -10.40
CA VAL A 718 3.82 -19.00 -10.89
C VAL A 718 2.86 -17.93 -11.36
N ASP A 719 2.98 -16.74 -10.78
CA ASP A 719 2.12 -15.59 -11.08
C ASP A 719 2.91 -14.53 -11.84
N THR A 720 2.44 -14.16 -13.03
CA THR A 720 3.04 -13.13 -13.87
C THR A 720 2.10 -11.95 -13.97
N ARG A 721 2.47 -10.81 -13.38
CA ARG A 721 1.69 -9.57 -13.53
C ARG A 721 2.13 -8.82 -14.77
N PHE A 722 1.18 -8.56 -15.67
CA PHE A 722 1.35 -7.67 -16.79
C PHE A 722 0.40 -6.47 -16.71
N VAL A 723 0.70 -5.43 -17.48
CA VAL A 723 -0.10 -4.22 -17.58
C VAL A 723 -0.46 -4.01 -19.04
N LEU A 724 -1.76 -4.00 -19.31
CA LEU A 724 -2.35 -3.65 -20.59
C LEU A 724 -2.66 -2.15 -20.62
N PHE A 725 -2.31 -1.49 -21.73
CA PHE A 725 -2.58 -0.06 -21.98
C PHE A 725 -2.15 0.88 -20.85
N SER A 726 -1.08 0.53 -20.12
CA SER A 726 -0.55 1.27 -18.95
C SER A 726 -1.48 1.38 -17.73
N LEU A 727 -2.71 0.84 -17.77
CA LEU A 727 -3.73 1.09 -16.74
C LEU A 727 -4.34 -0.18 -16.16
N LEU A 728 -4.33 -1.29 -16.91
CA LEU A 728 -5.08 -2.49 -16.55
C LEU A 728 -4.10 -3.58 -16.08
N PRO A 729 -3.85 -3.71 -14.77
CA PRO A 729 -3.07 -4.83 -14.26
C PRO A 729 -3.86 -6.13 -14.46
N SER A 730 -3.17 -7.17 -14.89
CA SER A 730 -3.73 -8.50 -15.04
C SER A 730 -2.66 -9.52 -14.66
N THR A 731 -3.08 -10.69 -14.19
CA THR A 731 -2.16 -11.72 -13.69
C THR A 731 -2.43 -13.02 -14.43
N LEU A 732 -1.43 -13.50 -15.17
CA LEU A 732 -1.42 -14.86 -15.68
C LEU A 732 -0.80 -15.77 -14.61
N SER A 733 -1.58 -16.74 -14.16
CA SER A 733 -1.18 -17.75 -13.20
C SER A 733 -1.11 -19.11 -13.87
N VAL A 734 0.00 -19.81 -13.63
CA VAL A 734 0.19 -21.20 -14.05
C VAL A 734 0.50 -22.03 -12.81
N GLY A 735 -0.28 -23.07 -12.56
CA GLY A 735 -0.16 -23.94 -11.39
C GLY A 735 -0.17 -25.41 -11.76
N TYR A 736 0.45 -26.21 -10.89
CA TYR A 736 0.36 -27.66 -10.94
C TYR A 736 0.31 -28.19 -9.50
N ALA A 737 -0.54 -29.18 -9.26
CA ALA A 737 -0.61 -29.84 -7.98
C ALA A 737 -0.86 -31.34 -8.14
N LYS A 738 -0.36 -32.10 -7.17
CA LYS A 738 -0.66 -33.52 -7.02
C LYS A 738 -1.27 -33.76 -5.64
N ALA A 739 -2.42 -34.43 -5.61
CA ALA A 739 -3.12 -34.83 -4.41
C ALA A 739 -3.01 -36.35 -4.19
N TRP A 740 -3.04 -36.77 -2.93
CA TRP A 740 -3.03 -38.16 -2.52
C TRP A 740 -4.15 -38.41 -1.51
N ASP A 741 -4.98 -39.41 -1.77
CA ASP A 741 -5.92 -39.95 -0.80
C ASP A 741 -5.16 -40.87 0.15
N LEU A 742 -5.05 -40.47 1.42
CA LEU A 742 -4.29 -41.21 2.41
C LEU A 742 -5.04 -42.45 2.92
N ASN A 743 -6.32 -42.60 2.60
CA ASN A 743 -7.12 -43.77 2.98
C ASN A 743 -6.91 -44.94 2.02
N ASN A 744 -6.96 -44.69 0.71
CA ASN A 744 -6.88 -45.73 -0.32
C ASN A 744 -5.57 -45.70 -1.15
N ARG A 745 -4.69 -44.71 -0.91
CA ARG A 745 -3.40 -44.50 -1.60
C ARG A 745 -3.49 -44.12 -3.08
N ASN A 746 -4.66 -43.69 -3.55
CA ASN A 746 -4.80 -43.12 -4.88
C ASN A 746 -4.10 -41.75 -4.96
N SER A 747 -3.73 -41.36 -6.18
CA SER A 747 -3.16 -40.04 -6.44
C SER A 747 -3.80 -39.41 -7.67
N TYR A 748 -3.93 -38.09 -7.63
CA TYR A 748 -4.59 -37.28 -8.64
C TYR A 748 -3.71 -36.07 -8.95
N ASP A 749 -3.72 -35.59 -10.18
CA ASP A 749 -2.97 -34.42 -10.61
C ASP A 749 -3.85 -33.41 -11.32
N GLU A 750 -3.47 -32.14 -11.23
CA GLU A 750 -4.21 -31.04 -11.80
C GLU A 750 -3.24 -29.98 -12.33
N PHE A 751 -3.50 -29.50 -13.54
CA PHE A 751 -2.84 -28.33 -14.11
C PHE A 751 -3.82 -27.16 -14.16
N MET A 752 -3.34 -25.96 -13.81
CA MET A 752 -4.13 -24.74 -13.82
C MET A 752 -3.44 -23.69 -14.69
N ILE A 753 -4.20 -23.08 -15.60
CA ILE A 753 -3.83 -21.84 -16.26
C ILE A 753 -4.99 -20.86 -16.13
N SER A 754 -4.72 -19.68 -15.60
CA SER A 754 -5.76 -18.68 -15.34
C SER A 754 -5.24 -17.28 -15.60
N LEU A 755 -5.99 -16.53 -16.38
CA LEU A 755 -5.79 -15.10 -16.57
C LEU A 755 -6.79 -14.34 -15.71
N LYS A 756 -6.30 -13.77 -14.59
CA LYS A 756 -7.06 -12.76 -13.87
C LYS A 756 -7.07 -11.45 -14.66
N LEU A 757 -8.24 -11.04 -15.15
CA LEU A 757 -8.44 -9.73 -15.76
C LEU A 757 -8.76 -8.70 -14.69
N LEU A 758 -8.17 -7.51 -14.85
CA LEU A 758 -8.41 -6.33 -14.01
C LEU A 758 -8.03 -6.58 -12.53
N LYS A 759 -8.13 -5.55 -11.69
CA LYS A 759 -7.74 -5.63 -10.26
C LYS A 759 -8.95 -5.90 -9.38
#